data_AF-K1Q1P8-F1
#
_entry.id   AF-K1Q1P8-F1
#
_cell.length_a   1.000
_cell.length_b   1.000
_cell.length_c   1.000
_cell.angle_alpha   90.00
_cell.angle_beta   90.00
_cell.angle_gamma   90.00
#
_symmetry.space_group_name_H-M   'P 1'
#
loop_
_entity.id
_entity.type
_entity.pdbx_description
1 polymer ?
#
loop_
_entity_poly.entity_id
_entity_poly.type
_entity_poly.pdbx_seq_one_letter_code
_entity_poly.pdbx_strand_id
1 'polypeptide(L)'
;MEDKLMRDTPEYMNEAFLLAAEQFLECEQPHKAAICLQNARERELVALLYEKMNQLEKAGKTYHKLKRPKDESRCYKQIGKFNLAVETLVENGLFEMAINTLRSYKTCREELDQQLTTPSRILIENAPSHEYTVESLSYMEAEAYHRSKNKEKMMAALERLPDLRKRTDFLIRKNYIEEAALLFKEAEIKPKLEDIMSSFEDSVNEESMREPESAREKLGLMLDDSVDGETFFRSIAKKFCNGCDQLVRGNPSEALIQFTKFCALLSNTGSVEVLPHYNQLLLWMEYFTTVAFCLTAKVQNTPNFFFVIPESYIAVVYSLDATFIQEKGDPTFEAVQKHMISNDDKDTSLFQERLEKLVDIVCVSTSNSKVNLLSHIFQFLKTEQSIAHEVCGVAERLLVLALVFVCNIGKSVSMDVETKLVSELCKIKIWKKYPSRLSEALKSVQKAESPVDVANALRILLLKRENDSLACYSWDNSNNGCGLQKKELTTTELFKESFFKDKTFKVLQNPSEELSSEVNRDMKEDNEVGSTFSKEEEHMEIDITQKEAEKSEMENEVHNLSYCVTRKISKEKQDEKINVFESIQITNTGCGVCGVRFKESTTDFVCPMNRQTFNEFEPSGLLQNPSSLQLSQPNYERVQLIQTNPGPGVVADNLPTFKSEILLEDAKGETRGEHEQSEKHKEMVKFYQHFRLKYMQEISDPFREVRDFIQRYKLGSAELVEKHFKKETYNIGILCRQQESVEIKIESIIKECDWQNGRIWREVQEMIGSYNWIKDYVETEARKRKERSEPREGADSDKDSQQILDDDMEAIEPVVYEPKERRRKGTKKKKGRRR
;
A
#
# COMPACT_ATOMS: atom_id res chain seq x y z
N MET A 1 75.13 56.92 11.24
CA MET A 1 73.87 57.55 11.72
C MET A 1 72.72 56.52 11.68
N GLU A 2 72.89 55.41 10.94
CA GLU A 2 71.94 54.29 10.87
C GLU A 2 71.67 53.60 12.22
N ASP A 3 72.64 53.56 13.14
CA ASP A 3 72.54 52.84 14.43
C ASP A 3 71.47 53.37 15.40
N LYS A 4 70.89 54.54 15.09
CA LYS A 4 69.72 55.11 15.81
C LYS A 4 68.39 54.84 15.10
N LEU A 5 68.39 54.56 13.80
CA LEU A 5 67.17 54.30 13.03
C LEU A 5 66.68 52.84 13.18
N MET A 6 67.60 51.90 13.41
CA MET A 6 67.26 50.48 13.63
C MET A 6 66.50 50.23 14.95
N ARG A 7 66.77 51.05 15.98
CA ARG A 7 66.28 50.81 17.37
C ARG A 7 64.79 51.14 17.56
N ASP A 8 64.18 51.87 16.64
CA ASP A 8 62.75 52.23 16.69
C ASP A 8 61.90 51.37 15.72
N THR A 9 62.47 50.31 15.13
CA THR A 9 61.71 49.37 14.30
C THR A 9 60.78 48.51 15.17
N PRO A 10 59.55 48.19 14.71
CA PRO A 10 58.63 47.35 15.48
C PRO A 10 59.19 45.96 15.83
N GLU A 11 60.05 45.42 14.98
CA GLU A 11 60.70 44.11 15.14
C GLU A 11 61.76 44.14 16.25
N TYR A 12 62.67 45.13 16.24
CA TYR A 12 63.65 45.32 17.31
C TYR A 12 62.98 45.61 18.66
N MET A 13 61.93 46.44 18.67
CA MET A 13 61.17 46.72 19.89
C MET A 13 60.46 45.47 20.43
N ASN A 14 59.99 44.58 19.54
CA ASN A 14 59.42 43.30 19.94
C ASN A 14 60.46 42.39 20.61
N GLU A 15 61.63 42.22 19.98
CA GLU A 15 62.75 41.43 20.51
C GLU A 15 63.23 41.97 21.87
N ALA A 16 63.33 43.31 22.02
CA ALA A 16 63.66 43.94 23.28
C ALA A 16 62.60 43.67 24.39
N PHE A 17 61.31 43.63 24.05
CA PHE A 17 60.27 43.24 25.01
C PHE A 17 60.33 41.74 25.37
N LEU A 18 60.68 40.86 24.43
CA LEU A 18 60.86 39.42 24.71
C LEU A 18 62.04 39.18 25.67
N LEU A 19 63.20 39.77 25.39
CA LEU A 19 64.38 39.68 26.25
C LEU A 19 64.13 40.27 27.64
N ALA A 20 63.41 41.40 27.73
CA ALA A 20 63.01 41.97 29.00
C ALA A 20 62.02 41.04 29.76
N ALA A 21 61.11 40.37 29.06
CA ALA A 21 60.20 39.41 29.68
C ALA A 21 60.94 38.20 30.26
N GLU A 22 61.92 37.66 29.54
CA GLU A 22 62.78 36.56 30.00
C GLU A 22 63.55 36.97 31.28
N GLN A 23 64.26 38.11 31.25
CA GLN A 23 64.98 38.64 32.43
C GLN A 23 64.05 38.89 33.63
N PHE A 24 62.83 39.37 33.40
CA PHE A 24 61.84 39.53 34.49
C PHE A 24 61.31 38.19 35.02
N LEU A 25 61.31 37.11 34.24
CA LEU A 25 61.00 35.76 34.74
C LEU A 25 62.16 35.19 35.56
N GLU A 26 63.40 35.34 35.09
CA GLU A 26 64.62 34.95 35.84
C GLU A 26 64.72 35.66 37.19
N CYS A 27 64.31 36.94 37.25
CA CYS A 27 64.30 37.76 38.47
C CYS A 27 63.03 37.58 39.34
N GLU A 28 62.24 36.51 39.14
CA GLU A 28 60.99 36.21 39.87
C GLU A 28 59.94 37.35 39.85
N GLN A 29 59.89 38.13 38.77
CA GLN A 29 58.97 39.27 38.58
C GLN A 29 57.95 39.02 37.44
N PRO A 30 57.11 37.97 37.54
CA PRO A 30 56.23 37.55 36.44
C PRO A 30 55.17 38.60 36.06
N HIS A 31 54.83 39.53 36.96
CA HIS A 31 53.93 40.65 36.65
C HIS A 31 54.53 41.66 35.65
N LYS A 32 55.86 41.87 35.67
CA LYS A 32 56.54 42.73 34.69
C LYS A 32 56.75 41.98 33.38
N ALA A 33 57.12 40.70 33.45
CA ALA A 33 57.19 39.83 32.28
C ALA A 33 55.85 39.81 31.51
N ALA A 34 54.71 39.72 32.20
CA ALA A 34 53.39 39.77 31.58
C ALA A 34 53.11 41.10 30.83
N ILE A 35 53.60 42.24 31.34
CA ILE A 35 53.48 43.54 30.66
C ILE A 35 54.37 43.58 29.41
N CYS A 36 55.61 43.11 29.52
CA CYS A 36 56.53 42.99 28.38
C CYS A 36 55.96 42.08 27.28
N LEU A 37 55.44 40.90 27.64
CA LEU A 37 54.78 39.99 26.69
C LEU A 37 53.50 40.59 26.07
N GLN A 38 52.76 41.44 26.78
CA GLN A 38 51.62 42.17 26.21
C GLN A 38 52.06 43.21 25.17
N ASN A 39 53.14 43.94 25.44
CA ASN A 39 53.72 44.89 24.50
C ASN A 39 54.30 44.19 23.26
N ALA A 40 54.94 43.03 23.46
CA ALA A 40 55.39 42.11 22.41
C ALA A 40 54.23 41.46 21.62
N ARG A 41 52.98 41.62 22.08
CA ARG A 41 51.76 40.99 21.52
C ARG A 41 51.74 39.45 21.61
N GLU A 42 52.60 38.85 22.43
CA GLU A 42 52.68 37.41 22.69
C GLU A 42 51.53 36.89 23.57
N ARG A 43 50.31 36.97 23.04
CA ARG A 43 49.07 36.70 23.77
C ARG A 43 49.00 35.30 24.37
N GLU A 44 49.59 34.29 23.72
CA GLU A 44 49.60 32.92 24.26
C GLU A 44 50.49 32.81 25.51
N LEU A 45 51.70 33.38 25.45
CA LEU A 45 52.61 33.42 26.59
C LEU A 45 52.04 34.26 27.75
N VAL A 46 51.35 35.38 27.45
CA VAL A 46 50.60 36.17 28.45
C VAL A 46 49.52 35.32 29.13
N ALA A 47 48.73 34.54 28.38
CA ALA A 47 47.66 33.72 28.94
C ALA A 47 48.21 32.61 29.85
N LEU A 48 49.24 31.89 29.40
CA LEU A 48 49.93 30.85 30.17
C LEU A 48 50.62 31.40 31.42
N LEU A 49 51.21 32.59 31.34
CA LEU A 49 51.81 33.25 32.49
C LEU A 49 50.74 33.68 33.51
N TYR A 50 49.57 34.17 33.05
CA TYR A 50 48.45 34.44 33.93
C TYR A 50 47.86 33.19 34.58
N GLU A 51 47.81 32.03 33.91
CA GLU A 51 47.48 30.76 34.56
C GLU A 51 48.48 30.41 35.67
N LYS A 52 49.79 30.47 35.37
CA LYS A 52 50.85 30.20 36.37
C LYS A 52 50.83 31.16 37.56
N MET A 53 50.40 32.40 37.36
CA MET A 53 50.21 33.39 38.42
C MET A 53 48.86 33.25 39.16
N ASN A 54 48.05 32.23 38.86
CA ASN A 54 46.67 32.05 39.34
C ASN A 54 45.73 33.24 39.04
N GLN A 55 46.04 34.05 38.02
CA GLN A 55 45.22 35.18 37.56
C GLN A 55 44.23 34.71 36.48
N LEU A 56 43.48 33.65 36.79
CA LEU A 56 42.67 32.88 35.84
C LEU A 56 41.63 33.72 35.08
N GLU A 57 41.04 34.75 35.69
CA GLU A 57 40.13 35.65 34.96
C GLU A 57 40.84 36.46 33.85
N LYS A 58 42.11 36.85 34.05
CA LYS A 58 42.90 37.52 33.01
C LYS A 58 43.38 36.54 31.96
N ALA A 59 43.67 35.29 32.34
CA ALA A 59 43.97 34.21 31.40
C ALA A 59 42.76 33.97 30.47
N GLY A 60 41.55 33.75 31.03
CA GLY A 60 40.31 33.58 30.28
C GLY A 60 40.04 34.71 29.28
N LYS A 61 40.09 35.97 29.74
CA LYS A 61 39.96 37.17 28.89
C LYS A 61 41.05 37.30 27.81
N THR A 62 42.18 36.60 27.95
CA THR A 62 43.25 36.54 26.94
C THR A 62 43.01 35.40 25.95
N TYR A 63 42.55 34.23 26.41
CA TYR A 63 42.11 33.12 25.54
C TYR A 63 40.90 33.48 24.67
N HIS A 64 39.98 34.31 25.18
CA HIS A 64 38.90 34.90 24.39
C HIS A 64 39.43 35.62 23.14
N LYS A 65 40.41 36.51 23.33
CA LYS A 65 41.09 37.28 22.27
C LYS A 65 41.94 36.42 21.33
N LEU A 66 42.21 35.17 21.71
CA LEU A 66 42.89 34.15 20.91
C LEU A 66 41.91 33.21 20.19
N LYS A 67 40.59 33.34 20.42
CA LYS A 67 39.57 32.37 19.98
C LYS A 67 39.86 30.94 20.45
N ARG A 68 40.28 30.79 21.72
CA ARG A 68 40.55 29.49 22.37
C ARG A 68 39.48 29.19 23.44
N PRO A 69 38.22 28.91 23.05
CA PRO A 69 37.08 28.80 23.97
C PRO A 69 37.21 27.66 25.00
N LYS A 70 37.95 26.59 24.67
CA LYS A 70 38.22 25.47 25.60
C LYS A 70 39.10 25.89 26.78
N ASP A 71 40.13 26.71 26.52
CA ASP A 71 41.03 27.23 27.54
C ASP A 71 40.36 28.35 28.35
N GLU A 72 39.59 29.22 27.69
CA GLU A 72 38.77 30.23 28.35
C GLU A 72 37.75 29.62 29.33
N SER A 73 36.96 28.65 28.87
CA SER A 73 35.96 27.95 29.70
C SER A 73 36.62 27.20 30.86
N ARG A 74 37.80 26.57 30.65
CA ARG A 74 38.59 25.97 31.74
C ARG A 74 38.93 26.98 32.83
N CYS A 75 39.44 28.16 32.45
CA CYS A 75 39.78 29.21 33.40
C CYS A 75 38.55 29.68 34.21
N TYR A 76 37.40 29.89 33.55
CA TYR A 76 36.16 30.28 34.24
C TYR A 76 35.61 29.18 35.16
N LYS A 77 35.66 27.91 34.75
CA LYS A 77 35.28 26.75 35.59
C LYS A 77 36.15 26.68 36.87
N GLN A 78 37.47 26.89 36.76
CA GLN A 78 38.38 26.84 37.90
C GLN A 78 38.13 27.93 38.96
N ILE A 79 37.62 29.11 38.55
CA ILE A 79 37.22 30.19 39.47
C ILE A 79 35.74 30.12 39.88
N GLY A 80 35.01 29.04 39.54
CA GLY A 80 33.60 28.86 39.88
C GLY A 80 32.61 29.70 39.07
N LYS A 81 33.04 30.34 37.97
CA LYS A 81 32.16 31.10 37.07
C LYS A 81 31.54 30.21 35.99
N PHE A 82 30.58 29.38 36.39
CA PHE A 82 30.01 28.33 35.53
C PHE A 82 29.08 28.87 34.42
N ASN A 83 28.38 29.99 34.65
CA ASN A 83 27.65 30.73 33.59
C ASN A 83 28.55 31.05 32.38
N LEU A 84 29.60 31.84 32.59
CA LEU A 84 30.54 32.24 31.54
C LEU A 84 31.21 31.02 30.88
N ALA A 85 31.52 29.98 31.68
CA ALA A 85 32.11 28.74 31.17
C ALA A 85 31.17 27.99 30.22
N VAL A 86 29.85 27.98 30.47
CA VAL A 86 28.84 27.37 29.58
C VAL A 86 28.56 28.26 28.37
N GLU A 87 28.33 29.56 28.57
CA GLU A 87 28.08 30.55 27.50
C GLU A 87 29.20 30.54 26.45
N THR A 88 30.46 30.63 26.88
CA THR A 88 31.64 30.55 25.99
C THR A 88 31.63 29.29 25.10
N LEU A 89 31.20 28.15 25.64
CA LEU A 89 31.16 26.89 24.90
C LEU A 89 29.96 26.83 23.94
N VAL A 90 28.80 27.35 24.34
CA VAL A 90 27.60 27.42 23.49
C VAL A 90 27.80 28.35 22.30
N GLU A 91 28.34 29.56 22.52
CA GLU A 91 28.65 30.53 21.46
C GLU A 91 29.62 29.98 20.39
N ASN A 92 30.49 29.04 20.79
CA ASN A 92 31.47 28.40 19.92
C ASN A 92 31.03 27.00 19.42
N GLY A 93 29.77 26.59 19.64
CA GLY A 93 29.23 25.32 19.16
C GLY A 93 29.78 24.06 19.84
N LEU A 94 30.42 24.19 21.01
CA LEU A 94 31.05 23.10 21.78
C LEU A 94 30.06 22.48 22.79
N PHE A 95 28.88 22.09 22.31
CA PHE A 95 27.74 21.68 23.15
C PHE A 95 28.04 20.51 24.08
N GLU A 96 28.77 19.48 23.63
CA GLU A 96 29.18 18.35 24.48
C GLU A 96 30.00 18.80 25.70
N MET A 97 30.93 19.74 25.50
CA MET A 97 31.72 20.32 26.58
C MET A 97 30.86 21.21 27.50
N ALA A 98 29.86 21.91 26.94
CA ALA A 98 28.92 22.71 27.71
C ALA A 98 28.07 21.81 28.63
N ILE A 99 27.56 20.68 28.11
CA ILE A 99 26.81 19.67 28.87
C ILE A 99 27.67 19.09 30.00
N ASN A 100 28.93 18.74 29.71
CA ASN A 100 29.84 18.22 30.74
C ASN A 100 30.20 19.27 31.80
N THR A 101 30.25 20.56 31.42
CA THR A 101 30.45 21.69 32.36
C THR A 101 29.21 21.92 33.23
N LEU A 102 28.01 21.85 32.65
CA LEU A 102 26.72 21.93 33.36
C LEU A 102 26.54 20.76 34.34
N ARG A 103 26.90 19.52 33.93
CA ARG A 103 26.94 18.35 34.82
C ARG A 103 27.94 18.55 35.97
N SER A 104 29.14 19.05 35.67
CA SER A 104 30.16 19.36 36.70
C SER A 104 29.63 20.34 37.75
N TYR A 105 28.87 21.36 37.35
CA TYR A 105 28.23 22.31 38.27
C TYR A 105 27.20 21.61 39.18
N LYS A 106 26.34 20.77 38.62
CA LYS A 106 25.33 20.01 39.39
C LYS A 106 25.97 19.08 40.42
N THR A 107 26.97 18.30 40.02
CA THR A 107 27.71 17.42 40.96
C THR A 107 28.40 18.21 42.07
N CYS A 108 29.08 19.32 41.75
CA CYS A 108 29.72 20.18 42.74
C CYS A 108 28.70 20.79 43.73
N ARG A 109 27.51 21.16 43.26
CA ARG A 109 26.37 21.59 44.08
C ARG A 109 25.90 20.47 45.02
N GLU A 110 25.65 19.28 44.48
CA GLU A 110 25.17 18.10 45.22
C GLU A 110 26.17 17.65 46.30
N GLU A 111 27.48 17.67 46.01
CA GLU A 111 28.54 17.36 46.97
C GLU A 111 28.58 18.33 48.16
N LEU A 112 28.43 19.64 47.90
CA LEU A 112 28.37 20.67 48.94
C LEU A 112 27.13 20.54 49.81
N ASP A 113 25.97 20.29 49.18
CA ASP A 113 24.69 20.09 49.88
C ASP A 113 24.74 18.79 50.74
N GLN A 114 25.36 17.71 50.26
CA GLN A 114 25.60 16.46 51.03
C GLN A 114 26.58 16.65 52.20
N GLN A 115 27.63 17.46 52.02
CA GLN A 115 28.61 17.77 53.07
C GLN A 115 28.08 18.83 54.07
N LEU A 116 26.81 19.23 53.98
CA LEU A 116 26.19 20.30 54.79
C LEU A 116 27.02 21.60 54.81
N THR A 117 27.77 21.85 53.72
CA THR A 117 28.75 22.92 53.62
C THR A 117 28.18 24.05 52.77
N THR A 118 28.07 25.24 53.35
CA THR A 118 27.48 26.40 52.67
C THR A 118 28.20 26.69 51.34
N PRO A 119 27.51 26.63 50.18
CA PRO A 119 28.15 26.89 48.89
C PRO A 119 28.75 28.30 48.82
N SER A 120 29.89 28.42 48.14
CA SER A 120 30.57 29.72 48.04
C SER A 120 29.70 30.73 47.29
N ARG A 121 29.73 32.00 47.73
CA ARG A 121 28.94 33.08 47.12
C ARG A 121 29.18 33.21 45.60
N ILE A 122 30.44 33.02 45.17
CA ILE A 122 30.83 33.04 43.76
C ILE A 122 30.11 31.94 42.96
N LEU A 123 30.02 30.72 43.51
CA LEU A 123 29.36 29.58 42.85
C LEU A 123 27.84 29.80 42.70
N ILE A 124 27.21 30.48 43.67
CA ILE A 124 25.77 30.82 43.63
C ILE A 124 25.50 31.95 42.63
N GLU A 125 26.27 33.04 42.69
CA GLU A 125 26.10 34.21 41.81
C GLU A 125 26.45 33.95 40.34
N ASN A 126 27.17 32.84 40.04
CA ASN A 126 27.61 32.46 38.70
C ASN A 126 27.08 31.08 38.28
N ALA A 127 25.89 30.70 38.79
CA ALA A 127 25.15 29.54 38.33
C ALA A 127 24.84 29.64 36.81
N PRO A 128 24.94 28.55 36.03
CA PRO A 128 24.52 28.55 34.62
C PRO A 128 23.07 29.01 34.42
N SER A 129 22.80 29.70 33.31
CA SER A 129 21.43 30.11 32.92
C SER A 129 20.47 28.92 32.93
N HIS A 130 19.26 29.14 33.43
CA HIS A 130 18.18 28.14 33.40
C HIS A 130 17.74 27.76 31.98
N GLU A 131 18.09 28.56 30.97
CA GLU A 131 17.86 28.27 29.55
C GLU A 131 18.77 27.14 29.03
N TYR A 132 19.94 26.94 29.65
CA TYR A 132 20.90 25.90 29.31
C TYR A 132 20.68 24.65 30.16
N THR A 133 19.78 23.78 29.69
CA THR A 133 19.56 22.44 30.23
C THR A 133 20.31 21.40 29.40
N VAL A 134 20.42 20.16 29.90
CA VAL A 134 21.07 19.07 29.13
C VAL A 134 20.26 18.79 27.85
N GLU A 135 18.94 18.92 27.93
CA GLU A 135 18.01 18.74 26.82
C GLU A 135 18.16 19.86 25.78
N SER A 136 18.16 21.14 26.19
CA SER A 136 18.31 22.26 25.24
C SER A 136 19.67 22.24 24.53
N LEU A 137 20.74 21.93 25.26
CA LEU A 137 22.08 21.76 24.70
C LEU A 137 22.15 20.56 23.74
N SER A 138 21.51 19.44 24.07
CA SER A 138 21.51 18.25 23.18
C SER A 138 20.67 18.48 21.92
N TYR A 139 19.60 19.28 21.99
CA TYR A 139 18.83 19.69 20.82
C TYR A 139 19.65 20.61 19.89
N MET A 140 20.31 21.64 20.43
CA MET A 140 21.21 22.52 19.65
C MET A 140 22.39 21.76 19.03
N GLU A 141 22.90 20.75 19.73
CA GLU A 141 23.94 19.86 19.22
C GLU A 141 23.45 18.99 18.06
N ALA A 142 22.23 18.43 18.15
CA ALA A 142 21.61 17.71 17.05
C ALA A 142 21.41 18.60 15.82
N GLU A 143 21.00 19.87 15.99
CA GLU A 143 20.92 20.84 14.89
C GLU A 143 22.29 21.18 14.27
N ALA A 144 23.35 21.23 15.08
CA ALA A 144 24.71 21.45 14.59
C ALA A 144 25.21 20.25 13.77
N TYR A 145 24.97 19.02 14.24
CA TYR A 145 25.34 17.81 13.51
C TYR A 145 24.51 17.57 12.24
N HIS A 146 23.22 17.92 12.26
CA HIS A 146 22.39 17.95 11.05
C HIS A 146 22.97 18.91 10.00
N ARG A 147 23.32 20.15 10.38
CA ARG A 147 23.98 21.12 9.49
C ARG A 147 25.33 20.62 8.95
N SER A 148 26.08 19.85 9.73
CA SER A 148 27.33 19.20 9.28
C SER A 148 27.12 17.87 8.54
N LYS A 149 25.87 17.48 8.24
CA LYS A 149 25.47 16.20 7.62
C LYS A 149 25.99 14.95 8.36
N ASN A 150 26.21 15.03 9.67
CA ASN A 150 26.68 13.91 10.49
C ASN A 150 25.51 13.23 11.22
N LYS A 151 24.89 12.25 10.55
CA LYS A 151 23.71 11.52 11.03
C LYS A 151 23.97 10.76 12.34
N GLU A 152 25.10 10.07 12.47
CA GLU A 152 25.42 9.27 13.67
C GLU A 152 25.48 10.13 14.94
N LYS A 153 26.21 11.24 14.90
CA LYS A 153 26.34 12.14 16.05
C LYS A 153 25.04 12.90 16.33
N MET A 154 24.24 13.19 15.30
CA MET A 154 22.90 13.73 15.46
C MET A 154 22.01 12.75 16.25
N MET A 155 21.98 11.46 15.90
CA MET A 155 21.21 10.45 16.64
C MET A 155 21.68 10.32 18.10
N ALA A 156 23.00 10.25 18.34
CA ALA A 156 23.57 10.21 19.69
C ALA A 156 23.34 11.51 20.52
N ALA A 157 23.05 12.63 19.85
CA ALA A 157 22.58 13.85 20.51
C ALA A 157 21.09 13.77 20.86
N LEU A 158 20.26 13.21 19.98
CA LEU A 158 18.83 13.00 20.23
C LEU A 158 18.56 11.97 21.33
N GLU A 159 19.35 10.90 21.45
CA GLU A 159 19.24 9.91 22.55
C GLU A 159 19.31 10.53 23.96
N ARG A 160 19.96 11.69 24.10
CA ARG A 160 20.04 12.43 25.37
C ARG A 160 18.77 13.21 25.71
N LEU A 161 17.81 13.29 24.79
CA LEU A 161 16.48 13.84 25.04
C LEU A 161 15.58 12.74 25.64
N PRO A 162 15.16 12.84 26.92
CA PRO A 162 14.33 11.79 27.53
C PRO A 162 12.97 11.67 26.82
N ASP A 163 12.40 12.81 26.43
CA ASP A 163 11.11 12.89 25.74
C ASP A 163 11.21 12.35 24.31
N LEU A 164 10.55 11.21 24.08
CA LEU A 164 10.43 10.58 22.77
C LEU A 164 9.74 11.49 21.74
N ARG A 165 8.75 12.30 22.16
CA ARG A 165 8.05 13.21 21.25
C ARG A 165 9.00 14.25 20.68
N LYS A 166 9.91 14.80 21.50
CA LYS A 166 10.94 15.76 21.02
C LYS A 166 11.93 15.12 20.06
N ARG A 167 12.29 13.84 20.27
CA ARG A 167 13.15 13.07 19.36
C ARG A 167 12.48 12.84 18.01
N THR A 168 11.25 12.31 17.99
CA THR A 168 10.55 12.03 16.73
C THR A 168 10.15 13.30 16.00
N ASP A 169 9.70 14.33 16.71
CA ASP A 169 9.37 15.65 16.15
C ASP A 169 10.60 16.31 15.48
N PHE A 170 11.79 16.27 16.11
CA PHE A 170 13.04 16.72 15.46
C PHE A 170 13.31 15.95 14.16
N LEU A 171 13.21 14.62 14.19
CA LEU A 171 13.50 13.77 13.03
C LEU A 171 12.52 14.05 11.88
N ILE A 172 11.22 14.17 12.19
CA ILE A 172 10.18 14.54 11.22
C ILE A 172 10.50 15.91 10.61
N ARG A 173 10.73 16.94 11.43
CA ARG A 173 11.11 18.29 10.95
C ARG A 173 12.34 18.29 10.03
N LYS A 174 13.32 17.42 10.30
CA LYS A 174 14.57 17.30 9.53
C LYS A 174 14.55 16.23 8.43
N ASN A 175 13.37 15.72 8.06
CA ASN A 175 13.14 14.73 7.00
C ASN A 175 13.80 13.34 7.22
N TYR A 176 14.00 12.96 8.48
CA TYR A 176 14.46 11.63 8.90
C TYR A 176 13.24 10.74 9.25
N ILE A 177 12.39 10.52 8.25
CA ILE A 177 11.08 9.85 8.43
C ILE A 177 11.25 8.37 8.77
N GLU A 178 12.27 7.71 8.22
CA GLU A 178 12.57 6.30 8.52
C GLU A 178 13.01 6.12 9.98
N GLU A 179 13.87 7.01 10.49
CA GLU A 179 14.33 7.02 11.87
C GLU A 179 13.21 7.35 12.84
N ALA A 180 12.33 8.28 12.48
CA ALA A 180 11.12 8.56 13.26
C ALA A 180 10.21 7.32 13.31
N ALA A 181 9.99 6.64 12.18
CA ALA A 181 9.20 5.41 12.11
C ALA A 181 9.81 4.26 12.92
N LEU A 182 11.14 4.11 12.93
CA LEU A 182 11.85 3.15 13.78
C LEU A 182 11.64 3.47 15.28
N LEU A 183 11.80 4.71 15.71
CA LEU A 183 11.53 5.12 17.09
C LEU A 183 10.07 4.93 17.51
N PHE A 184 9.12 5.18 16.61
CA PHE A 184 7.70 4.88 16.86
C PHE A 184 7.46 3.37 17.03
N LYS A 185 8.08 2.54 16.19
CA LYS A 185 8.02 1.07 16.26
C LYS A 185 8.62 0.54 17.57
N GLU A 186 9.80 1.02 17.96
CA GLU A 186 10.48 0.64 19.21
C GLU A 186 9.68 1.02 20.47
N ALA A 187 8.96 2.15 20.42
CA ALA A 187 8.10 2.61 21.50
C ALA A 187 6.68 2.02 21.50
N GLU A 188 6.36 1.14 20.55
CA GLU A 188 5.01 0.62 20.28
C GLU A 188 3.93 1.70 20.02
N ILE A 189 4.35 2.94 19.71
CA ILE A 189 3.45 4.05 19.41
C ILE A 189 3.04 3.97 17.95
N LYS A 190 1.73 3.98 17.70
CA LYS A 190 1.15 4.20 16.36
C LYS A 190 0.76 5.68 16.22
N PRO A 191 1.65 6.55 15.72
CA PRO A 191 1.29 7.93 15.42
C PRO A 191 0.21 7.98 14.35
N LYS A 192 -0.62 9.03 14.38
CA LYS A 192 -1.49 9.35 13.25
C LYS A 192 -0.64 9.87 12.09
N LEU A 193 -0.99 9.44 10.88
CA LEU A 193 -0.26 9.84 9.67
C LEU A 193 -0.39 11.35 9.43
N GLU A 194 -1.55 11.90 9.77
CA GLU A 194 -1.90 13.32 9.65
C GLU A 194 -1.03 14.20 10.57
N ASP A 195 -0.71 13.72 11.78
CA ASP A 195 0.13 14.43 12.75
C ASP A 195 1.59 14.51 12.27
N ILE A 196 2.13 13.40 11.73
CA ILE A 196 3.48 13.35 11.15
C ILE A 196 3.58 14.31 9.96
N MET A 197 2.63 14.21 9.03
CA MET A 197 2.63 15.02 7.82
C MET A 197 2.45 16.50 8.12
N SER A 198 1.70 16.86 9.16
CA SER A 198 1.57 18.26 9.58
C SER A 198 2.85 18.81 10.21
N SER A 199 3.51 18.08 11.13
CA SER A 199 4.81 18.51 11.71
C SER A 199 5.89 18.67 10.62
N PHE A 200 5.89 17.80 9.61
CA PHE A 200 6.78 17.94 8.45
C PHE A 200 6.46 19.18 7.61
N GLU A 201 5.19 19.41 7.27
CA GLU A 201 4.74 20.59 6.52
C GLU A 201 5.08 21.90 7.25
N ASP A 202 4.79 21.99 8.54
CA ASP A 202 5.09 23.18 9.36
C ASP A 202 6.59 23.51 9.32
N SER A 203 7.45 22.51 9.49
CA SER A 203 8.90 22.70 9.43
C SER A 203 9.41 23.08 8.03
N VAL A 204 8.79 22.56 6.98
CA VAL A 204 9.11 22.96 5.60
C VAL A 204 8.71 24.42 5.41
N ASN A 205 7.52 24.83 5.86
CA ASN A 205 7.06 26.22 5.74
C ASN A 205 7.97 27.22 6.48
N GLU A 206 8.38 26.93 7.71
CA GLU A 206 9.31 27.78 8.48
C GLU A 206 10.70 27.94 7.82
N GLU A 207 11.16 26.91 7.11
CA GLU A 207 12.45 26.90 6.40
C GLU A 207 12.34 27.56 5.00
N SER A 208 11.24 27.31 4.29
CA SER A 208 11.01 27.76 2.90
C SER A 208 10.68 29.24 2.80
N MET A 209 10.12 29.84 3.86
CA MET A 209 9.99 31.29 4.01
C MET A 209 11.34 32.03 4.02
N ARG A 210 12.47 31.31 4.15
CA ARG A 210 13.83 31.85 4.09
C ARG A 210 14.49 31.59 2.73
N GLU A 211 14.27 30.39 2.14
CA GLU A 211 14.82 30.00 0.83
C GLU A 211 13.80 29.16 0.01
N PRO A 212 12.94 29.79 -0.82
CA PRO A 212 11.82 29.11 -1.48
C PRO A 212 12.21 28.21 -2.67
N GLU A 213 13.43 28.35 -3.21
CA GLU A 213 13.89 27.52 -4.35
C GLU A 213 14.29 26.10 -3.90
N SER A 214 15.01 25.98 -2.78
CA SER A 214 15.41 24.70 -2.16
C SER A 214 14.22 23.81 -1.80
N ALA A 215 13.11 24.43 -1.37
CA ALA A 215 11.89 23.73 -0.98
C ALA A 215 11.18 23.01 -2.14
N ARG A 216 11.34 23.50 -3.39
CA ARG A 216 10.78 22.87 -4.60
C ARG A 216 11.50 21.57 -5.00
N GLU A 217 12.71 21.34 -4.50
CA GLU A 217 13.49 20.13 -4.77
C GLU A 217 13.16 18.97 -3.81
N LYS A 218 12.44 19.23 -2.70
CA LYS A 218 12.03 18.19 -1.75
C LYS A 218 10.85 17.39 -2.33
N LEU A 219 11.12 16.14 -2.76
CA LEU A 219 10.13 15.21 -3.31
C LEU A 219 8.88 15.08 -2.40
N GLY A 220 7.70 15.11 -3.01
CA GLY A 220 6.42 14.90 -2.32
C GLY A 220 5.78 16.14 -1.66
N LEU A 221 6.38 17.32 -1.77
CA LEU A 221 5.88 18.60 -1.25
C LEU A 221 5.50 19.57 -2.37
N MET A 222 4.49 20.42 -2.11
CA MET A 222 3.95 21.35 -3.11
C MET A 222 3.43 22.65 -2.51
N LEU A 223 3.62 23.77 -3.23
CA LEU A 223 2.98 25.04 -2.95
C LEU A 223 1.45 24.94 -3.19
N ASP A 224 0.68 25.21 -2.15
CA ASP A 224 -0.79 25.28 -2.09
C ASP A 224 -1.15 26.73 -1.74
N ASP A 225 -1.85 27.42 -2.63
CA ASP A 225 -2.34 28.79 -2.38
C ASP A 225 -3.53 28.72 -1.41
N SER A 226 -3.46 29.39 -0.27
CA SER A 226 -4.59 29.50 0.65
C SER A 226 -5.69 30.40 0.08
N VAL A 227 -6.90 30.26 0.61
CA VAL A 227 -8.04 31.14 0.25
C VAL A 227 -7.75 32.61 0.61
N ASP A 228 -6.86 32.83 1.58
CA ASP A 228 -6.43 34.13 2.07
C ASP A 228 -5.22 34.72 1.29
N GLY A 229 -4.70 33.98 0.29
CA GLY A 229 -3.61 34.41 -0.59
C GLY A 229 -2.20 34.12 -0.08
N GLU A 230 -2.05 33.35 1.00
CA GLU A 230 -0.75 32.90 1.51
C GLU A 230 -0.34 31.55 0.92
N THR A 231 0.92 31.43 0.51
CA THR A 231 1.49 30.24 -0.13
C THR A 231 2.10 29.31 0.92
N PHE A 232 1.65 28.05 0.97
CA PHE A 232 2.18 27.05 1.91
C PHE A 232 2.63 25.77 1.21
N PHE A 233 3.75 25.20 1.62
CA PHE A 233 4.17 23.85 1.26
C PHE A 233 3.31 22.80 1.97
N ARG A 234 2.81 21.84 1.20
CA ARG A 234 1.92 20.77 1.62
C ARG A 234 2.30 19.44 0.99
N SER A 235 2.11 18.34 1.72
CA SER A 235 2.37 16.99 1.23
C SER A 235 1.31 16.57 0.21
N ILE A 236 1.76 15.99 -0.90
CA ILE A 236 0.88 15.38 -1.91
C ILE A 236 0.02 14.28 -1.27
N ALA A 237 0.59 13.48 -0.35
CA ALA A 237 -0.15 12.47 0.39
C ALA A 237 -1.29 13.07 1.25
N LYS A 238 -1.15 14.32 1.74
CA LYS A 238 -2.19 14.95 2.58
C LYS A 238 -3.44 15.28 1.77
N LYS A 239 -3.29 15.67 0.50
CA LYS A 239 -4.42 15.87 -0.42
C LYS A 239 -5.16 14.56 -0.67
N PHE A 240 -4.44 13.44 -0.77
CA PHE A 240 -5.04 12.10 -0.87
C PHE A 240 -5.79 11.71 0.43
N CYS A 241 -5.15 11.84 1.61
CA CYS A 241 -5.80 11.58 2.90
C CYS A 241 -7.06 12.45 3.10
N ASN A 242 -7.01 13.74 2.76
CA ASN A 242 -8.18 14.63 2.79
C ASN A 242 -9.32 14.11 1.91
N GLY A 243 -9.04 13.49 0.76
CA GLY A 243 -10.04 12.87 -0.10
C GLY A 243 -10.72 11.66 0.56
N CYS A 244 -9.93 10.78 1.19
CA CYS A 244 -10.45 9.65 1.97
C CYS A 244 -11.30 10.11 3.16
N ASP A 245 -10.89 11.18 3.85
CA ASP A 245 -11.63 11.79 4.95
C ASP A 245 -13.02 12.29 4.53
N GLN A 246 -13.14 12.86 3.33
CA GLN A 246 -14.41 13.36 2.78
C GLN A 246 -15.33 12.22 2.32
N LEU A 247 -14.74 11.11 1.83
CA LEU A 247 -15.46 9.88 1.52
C LEU A 247 -16.11 9.29 2.78
N VAL A 248 -15.35 9.15 3.88
CA VAL A 248 -15.88 8.69 5.18
C VAL A 248 -16.98 9.61 5.75
N ARG A 249 -16.92 10.92 5.42
CA ARG A 249 -17.94 11.91 5.80
C ARG A 249 -19.17 11.94 4.87
N GLY A 250 -19.24 11.08 3.86
CA GLY A 250 -20.37 11.04 2.91
C GLY A 250 -20.40 12.24 1.95
N ASN A 251 -19.25 12.87 1.65
CA ASN A 251 -19.16 14.01 0.73
C ASN A 251 -18.39 13.64 -0.57
N PRO A 252 -19.05 12.96 -1.54
CA PRO A 252 -18.39 12.44 -2.74
C PRO A 252 -17.86 13.53 -3.66
N SER A 253 -18.51 14.70 -3.70
CA SER A 253 -18.07 15.84 -4.51
C SER A 253 -16.75 16.43 -4.00
N GLU A 254 -16.64 16.72 -2.70
CA GLU A 254 -15.38 17.21 -2.13
C GLU A 254 -14.28 16.14 -2.17
N ALA A 255 -14.61 14.87 -1.96
CA ALA A 255 -13.66 13.76 -2.11
C ALA A 255 -13.07 13.72 -3.54
N LEU A 256 -13.92 13.85 -4.56
CA LEU A 256 -13.52 13.94 -5.97
C LEU A 256 -12.65 15.19 -6.22
N ILE A 257 -12.99 16.34 -5.64
CA ILE A 257 -12.18 17.58 -5.73
C ILE A 257 -10.78 17.38 -5.13
N GLN A 258 -10.66 16.78 -3.95
CA GLN A 258 -9.35 16.54 -3.32
C GLN A 258 -8.53 15.50 -4.09
N PHE A 259 -9.14 14.42 -4.58
CA PHE A 259 -8.45 13.40 -5.36
C PHE A 259 -7.99 13.91 -6.74
N THR A 260 -8.82 14.67 -7.45
CA THR A 260 -8.43 15.24 -8.76
C THR A 260 -7.40 16.35 -8.64
N LYS A 261 -7.43 17.13 -7.54
CA LYS A 261 -6.29 17.99 -7.15
C LYS A 261 -5.04 17.13 -6.98
N PHE A 262 -5.07 16.07 -6.18
CA PHE A 262 -3.95 15.13 -6.03
C PHE A 262 -3.43 14.57 -7.37
N CYS A 263 -4.29 14.17 -8.30
CA CYS A 263 -3.89 13.73 -9.64
C CYS A 263 -3.22 14.86 -10.46
N ALA A 264 -3.82 16.06 -10.51
CA ALA A 264 -3.24 17.20 -11.22
C ALA A 264 -1.88 17.62 -10.63
N LEU A 265 -1.75 17.55 -9.29
CA LEU A 265 -0.51 17.79 -8.55
C LEU A 265 0.58 16.78 -8.94
N LEU A 266 0.28 15.47 -8.93
CA LEU A 266 1.19 14.41 -9.43
C LEU A 266 1.62 14.70 -10.88
N SER A 267 0.66 15.05 -11.74
CA SER A 267 0.88 15.40 -13.15
C SER A 267 1.90 16.51 -13.36
N ASN A 268 1.92 17.50 -12.47
CA ASN A 268 2.75 18.70 -12.60
C ASN A 268 4.18 18.52 -12.06
N THR A 269 4.43 17.48 -11.24
CA THR A 269 5.76 17.20 -10.67
C THR A 269 6.80 16.94 -11.77
N GLY A 270 6.42 16.18 -12.80
CA GLY A 270 7.34 15.69 -13.84
C GLY A 270 8.34 14.63 -13.36
N SER A 271 8.26 14.18 -12.10
CA SER A 271 9.07 13.09 -11.57
C SER A 271 8.23 11.85 -11.33
N VAL A 272 8.63 10.74 -11.95
CA VAL A 272 8.02 9.43 -11.79
C VAL A 272 8.17 8.91 -10.36
N GLU A 273 9.23 9.31 -9.65
CA GLU A 273 9.56 8.84 -8.30
C GLU A 273 8.52 9.25 -7.24
N VAL A 274 7.69 10.25 -7.55
CA VAL A 274 6.62 10.76 -6.68
C VAL A 274 5.29 10.04 -6.92
N LEU A 275 5.17 9.22 -7.97
CA LEU A 275 3.95 8.49 -8.27
C LEU A 275 3.72 7.37 -7.24
N PRO A 276 2.50 7.23 -6.70
CA PRO A 276 2.12 6.06 -5.92
C PRO A 276 2.25 4.77 -6.75
N HIS A 277 2.34 3.63 -6.07
CA HIS A 277 2.31 2.32 -6.71
C HIS A 277 1.11 2.20 -7.68
N TYR A 278 1.38 1.88 -8.96
CA TYR A 278 0.38 2.05 -10.03
C TYR A 278 -0.93 1.30 -9.80
N ASN A 279 -0.90 0.10 -9.20
CA ASN A 279 -2.13 -0.64 -8.87
C ASN A 279 -3.04 0.12 -7.89
N GLN A 280 -2.47 0.89 -6.97
CA GLN A 280 -3.21 1.70 -6.00
C GLN A 280 -3.71 2.99 -6.66
N LEU A 281 -2.87 3.67 -7.45
CA LEU A 281 -3.28 4.86 -8.20
C LEU A 281 -4.46 4.53 -9.13
N LEU A 282 -4.36 3.44 -9.91
CA LEU A 282 -5.43 3.00 -10.80
C LEU A 282 -6.71 2.61 -10.04
N LEU A 283 -6.62 1.91 -8.91
CA LEU A 283 -7.79 1.57 -8.09
C LEU A 283 -8.61 2.83 -7.70
N TRP A 284 -7.92 3.88 -7.24
CA TRP A 284 -8.59 5.14 -6.89
C TRP A 284 -9.08 5.91 -8.11
N MET A 285 -8.38 5.85 -9.25
CA MET A 285 -8.86 6.46 -10.50
C MET A 285 -10.11 5.75 -11.03
N GLU A 286 -10.19 4.42 -10.98
CA GLU A 286 -11.37 3.61 -11.34
C GLU A 286 -12.57 3.99 -10.46
N TYR A 287 -12.35 4.07 -9.13
CA TYR A 287 -13.34 4.52 -8.15
C TYR A 287 -13.82 5.96 -8.42
N PHE A 288 -12.91 6.95 -8.47
CA PHE A 288 -13.30 8.35 -8.61
C PHE A 288 -13.83 8.70 -10.01
N THR A 289 -13.46 7.96 -11.06
CA THR A 289 -14.12 8.05 -12.38
C THR A 289 -15.59 7.62 -12.27
N THR A 290 -15.85 6.51 -11.56
CA THR A 290 -17.21 6.03 -11.31
C THR A 290 -18.03 7.04 -10.50
N VAL A 291 -17.46 7.59 -9.41
CA VAL A 291 -18.10 8.66 -8.61
C VAL A 291 -18.42 9.90 -9.47
N ALA A 292 -17.49 10.35 -10.31
CA ALA A 292 -17.70 11.50 -11.18
C ALA A 292 -18.80 11.26 -12.23
N PHE A 293 -18.88 10.05 -12.79
CA PHE A 293 -19.97 9.68 -13.71
C PHE A 293 -21.33 9.63 -13.00
N CYS A 294 -21.41 9.04 -11.80
CA CYS A 294 -22.63 9.04 -10.99
C CYS A 294 -23.10 10.46 -10.63
N LEU A 295 -22.18 11.33 -10.19
CA LEU A 295 -22.47 12.74 -9.91
C LEU A 295 -22.96 13.49 -11.15
N THR A 296 -22.31 13.29 -12.30
CA THR A 296 -22.72 13.91 -13.57
C THR A 296 -24.11 13.42 -14.01
N ALA A 297 -24.37 12.12 -13.90
CA ALA A 297 -25.67 11.53 -14.23
C ALA A 297 -26.79 12.06 -13.33
N LYS A 298 -26.51 12.19 -12.03
CA LYS A 298 -27.42 12.77 -11.04
C LYS A 298 -27.77 14.23 -11.33
N VAL A 299 -26.80 15.03 -11.76
CA VAL A 299 -27.05 16.44 -12.12
C VAL A 299 -27.87 16.54 -13.40
N GLN A 300 -27.51 15.80 -14.44
CA GLN A 300 -28.23 15.89 -15.73
C GLN A 300 -29.64 15.29 -15.66
N ASN A 301 -29.84 14.19 -14.92
CA ASN A 301 -31.14 13.59 -14.58
C ASN A 301 -32.17 13.51 -15.74
N THR A 302 -31.71 13.25 -16.97
CA THR A 302 -32.61 13.01 -18.11
C THR A 302 -32.80 11.52 -18.34
N PRO A 303 -33.97 11.05 -18.82
CA PRO A 303 -34.21 9.61 -19.07
C PRO A 303 -33.20 8.96 -20.02
N ASN A 304 -32.62 9.78 -20.91
CA ASN A 304 -31.68 9.41 -21.95
C ASN A 304 -30.22 9.61 -21.54
N PHE A 305 -29.92 10.13 -20.34
CA PHE A 305 -28.54 10.20 -19.87
C PHE A 305 -28.10 8.86 -19.29
N PHE A 306 -26.96 8.38 -19.75
CA PHE A 306 -26.31 7.18 -19.26
C PHE A 306 -24.82 7.22 -19.53
N PHE A 307 -24.07 6.45 -18.74
CA PHE A 307 -22.64 6.24 -18.87
C PHE A 307 -22.33 4.74 -18.95
N VAL A 308 -21.14 4.40 -19.45
CA VAL A 308 -20.73 3.02 -19.76
C VAL A 308 -19.45 2.69 -19.03
N ILE A 309 -19.47 1.69 -18.16
CA ILE A 309 -18.31 1.24 -17.37
C ILE A 309 -18.29 -0.29 -17.21
N PRO A 310 -17.14 -0.91 -16.92
CA PRO A 310 -17.04 -2.32 -16.55
C PRO A 310 -17.79 -2.60 -15.24
N GLU A 311 -18.37 -3.79 -15.09
CA GLU A 311 -18.97 -4.18 -13.80
C GLU A 311 -17.92 -4.29 -12.69
N SER A 312 -16.68 -4.63 -13.03
CA SER A 312 -15.56 -4.56 -12.08
C SER A 312 -15.36 -3.17 -11.44
N TYR A 313 -15.76 -2.07 -12.08
CA TYR A 313 -15.66 -0.72 -11.48
C TYR A 313 -16.73 -0.53 -10.38
N ILE A 314 -17.92 -1.10 -10.56
CA ILE A 314 -18.95 -1.14 -9.51
C ILE A 314 -18.48 -2.02 -8.34
N ALA A 315 -17.83 -3.15 -8.62
CA ALA A 315 -17.23 -3.99 -7.58
C ALA A 315 -16.10 -3.26 -6.81
N VAL A 316 -15.31 -2.42 -7.47
CA VAL A 316 -14.33 -1.53 -6.81
C VAL A 316 -15.01 -0.57 -5.85
N VAL A 317 -16.13 0.05 -6.22
CA VAL A 317 -16.90 0.92 -5.30
C VAL A 317 -17.37 0.13 -4.07
N TYR A 318 -18.03 -1.02 -4.25
CA TYR A 318 -18.49 -1.81 -3.09
C TYR A 318 -17.35 -2.34 -2.20
N SER A 319 -16.21 -2.69 -2.80
CA SER A 319 -15.01 -3.12 -2.06
C SER A 319 -14.41 -2.00 -1.21
N LEU A 320 -14.37 -0.77 -1.76
CA LEU A 320 -13.90 0.41 -1.03
C LEU A 320 -14.92 0.85 0.04
N ASP A 321 -16.22 0.80 -0.25
CA ASP A 321 -17.28 1.05 0.75
C ASP A 321 -17.13 0.09 1.95
N ALA A 322 -17.02 -1.22 1.70
CA ALA A 322 -16.82 -2.23 2.75
C ALA A 322 -15.51 -2.05 3.55
N THR A 323 -14.52 -1.35 3.00
CA THR A 323 -13.21 -1.12 3.65
C THR A 323 -13.16 0.20 4.44
N PHE A 324 -13.70 1.28 3.88
CA PHE A 324 -13.59 2.64 4.42
C PHE A 324 -14.85 3.11 5.15
N ILE A 325 -16.02 2.60 4.78
CA ILE A 325 -17.33 3.03 5.27
C ILE A 325 -17.83 2.02 6.31
N GLN A 326 -17.27 2.12 7.51
CA GLN A 326 -17.72 1.36 8.69
C GLN A 326 -19.15 1.78 9.12
N GLU A 327 -19.75 1.05 10.08
CA GLU A 327 -21.18 1.04 10.52
C GLU A 327 -21.97 2.38 10.65
N LYS A 328 -21.35 3.55 10.47
CA LYS A 328 -21.96 4.88 10.62
C LYS A 328 -21.77 5.82 9.42
N GLY A 329 -21.11 5.38 8.35
CA GLY A 329 -20.99 6.15 7.11
C GLY A 329 -22.03 5.74 6.07
N ASP A 330 -22.34 6.65 5.15
CA ASP A 330 -23.23 6.39 4.02
C ASP A 330 -22.46 5.72 2.86
N PRO A 331 -22.91 4.58 2.31
CA PRO A 331 -22.31 3.97 1.11
C PRO A 331 -22.21 4.95 -0.06
N THR A 332 -21.23 4.79 -0.94
CA THR A 332 -20.88 5.79 -1.97
C THR A 332 -22.07 6.19 -2.84
N PHE A 333 -22.87 5.23 -3.31
CA PHE A 333 -24.04 5.55 -4.14
C PHE A 333 -25.18 6.21 -3.35
N GLU A 334 -25.31 5.94 -2.06
CA GLU A 334 -26.25 6.67 -1.19
C GLU A 334 -25.75 8.07 -0.87
N ALA A 335 -24.45 8.25 -0.64
CA ALA A 335 -23.82 9.55 -0.45
C ALA A 335 -23.98 10.43 -1.71
N VAL A 336 -23.86 9.84 -2.90
CA VAL A 336 -24.22 10.53 -4.16
C VAL A 336 -25.73 10.84 -4.19
N GLN A 337 -26.62 9.94 -3.78
CA GLN A 337 -28.07 10.23 -3.71
C GLN A 337 -28.43 11.33 -2.71
N LYS A 338 -27.71 11.43 -1.59
CA LYS A 338 -27.88 12.47 -0.56
C LYS A 338 -27.18 13.80 -0.90
N HIS A 339 -26.24 13.80 -1.86
CA HIS A 339 -25.53 15.02 -2.28
C HIS A 339 -26.49 16.10 -2.83
N MET A 340 -26.40 17.31 -2.30
CA MET A 340 -27.26 18.42 -2.69
C MET A 340 -26.73 19.10 -3.96
N ILE A 341 -27.47 19.01 -5.06
CA ILE A 341 -27.18 19.75 -6.30
C ILE A 341 -27.41 21.23 -5.99
N SER A 342 -26.42 22.07 -6.31
CA SER A 342 -26.43 23.50 -6.00
C SER A 342 -26.86 24.32 -7.21
N ASN A 343 -26.39 23.97 -8.41
CA ASN A 343 -26.76 24.58 -9.68
C ASN A 343 -26.30 23.69 -10.84
N ASP A 344 -27.24 23.21 -11.65
CA ASP A 344 -26.99 22.16 -12.65
C ASP A 344 -25.87 22.49 -13.64
N ASP A 345 -25.82 23.74 -14.15
CA ASP A 345 -24.77 24.18 -15.08
C ASP A 345 -23.38 24.22 -14.41
N LYS A 346 -23.30 24.77 -13.20
CA LYS A 346 -22.03 24.87 -12.44
C LYS A 346 -21.53 23.51 -11.99
N ASP A 347 -22.43 22.66 -11.49
CA ASP A 347 -22.07 21.33 -11.00
C ASP A 347 -21.69 20.40 -12.16
N THR A 348 -22.38 20.50 -13.31
CA THR A 348 -21.97 19.81 -14.56
C THR A 348 -20.59 20.26 -15.01
N SER A 349 -20.35 21.59 -15.10
CA SER A 349 -19.05 22.14 -15.50
C SER A 349 -17.94 21.73 -14.53
N LEU A 350 -18.22 21.71 -13.22
CA LEU A 350 -17.30 21.23 -12.19
C LEU A 350 -16.95 19.76 -12.43
N PHE A 351 -17.92 18.85 -12.54
CA PHE A 351 -17.63 17.42 -12.68
C PHE A 351 -16.93 17.08 -14.01
N GLN A 352 -17.22 17.83 -15.08
CA GLN A 352 -16.47 17.76 -16.34
C GLN A 352 -15.00 18.21 -16.16
N GLU A 353 -14.74 19.36 -15.51
CA GLU A 353 -13.38 19.82 -15.19
C GLU A 353 -12.61 18.77 -14.35
N ARG A 354 -13.29 18.13 -13.40
CA ARG A 354 -12.71 17.09 -12.53
C ARG A 354 -12.35 15.83 -13.34
N LEU A 355 -13.20 15.41 -14.28
CA LEU A 355 -12.88 14.32 -15.21
C LEU A 355 -11.72 14.66 -16.14
N GLU A 356 -11.65 15.90 -16.66
CA GLU A 356 -10.49 16.36 -17.44
C GLU A 356 -9.17 16.27 -16.65
N LYS A 357 -9.18 16.49 -15.32
CA LYS A 357 -7.98 16.27 -14.47
C LYS A 357 -7.58 14.81 -14.32
N LEU A 358 -8.53 13.86 -14.43
CA LEU A 358 -8.19 12.43 -14.47
C LEU A 358 -7.64 12.03 -15.85
N VAL A 359 -8.12 12.65 -16.93
CA VAL A 359 -7.57 12.43 -18.28
C VAL A 359 -6.19 13.08 -18.45
N ASP A 360 -5.95 14.24 -17.82
CA ASP A 360 -4.67 14.99 -17.86
C ASP A 360 -3.45 14.17 -17.39
N ILE A 361 -3.61 13.31 -16.38
CA ILE A 361 -2.55 12.43 -15.88
C ILE A 361 -2.41 11.15 -16.74
N VAL A 362 -3.49 10.71 -17.41
CA VAL A 362 -3.45 9.56 -18.32
C VAL A 362 -2.72 9.89 -19.62
N CYS A 363 -3.03 11.02 -20.26
CA CYS A 363 -2.61 11.32 -21.63
C CYS A 363 -2.15 12.78 -21.90
N VAL A 364 -1.94 13.63 -20.88
CA VAL A 364 -1.52 15.04 -21.04
C VAL A 364 -2.46 15.84 -21.96
N SER A 365 -3.72 16.02 -21.52
CA SER A 365 -4.70 16.83 -22.26
C SER A 365 -4.48 18.35 -22.16
N THR A 366 -3.80 18.85 -21.13
CA THR A 366 -3.47 20.29 -20.95
C THR A 366 -1.97 20.58 -20.96
N SER A 367 -1.59 21.81 -21.32
CA SER A 367 -0.19 22.27 -21.45
C SER A 367 0.65 22.23 -20.17
N ASN A 368 0.01 22.02 -19.02
CA ASN A 368 0.64 22.15 -17.70
C ASN A 368 1.07 20.80 -17.13
N SER A 369 0.47 19.69 -17.61
CA SER A 369 0.80 18.34 -17.19
C SER A 369 2.12 17.88 -17.82
N LYS A 370 3.01 17.29 -17.01
CA LYS A 370 4.33 16.76 -17.41
C LYS A 370 4.40 15.24 -17.41
N VAL A 371 3.48 14.58 -16.69
CA VAL A 371 3.40 13.11 -16.59
C VAL A 371 2.31 12.60 -17.52
N ASN A 372 2.68 11.63 -18.37
CA ASN A 372 1.78 10.89 -19.24
C ASN A 372 1.84 9.41 -18.84
N LEU A 373 0.85 8.91 -18.09
CA LEU A 373 0.86 7.53 -17.60
C LEU A 373 0.84 6.50 -18.72
N LEU A 374 0.11 6.72 -19.82
CA LEU A 374 0.09 5.80 -20.97
C LEU A 374 1.48 5.66 -21.56
N SER A 375 2.10 6.78 -21.92
CA SER A 375 3.45 6.79 -22.47
C SER A 375 4.45 6.19 -21.48
N HIS A 376 4.38 6.55 -20.19
CA HIS A 376 5.32 6.07 -19.18
C HIS A 376 5.25 4.56 -18.93
N ILE A 377 4.05 4.02 -18.64
CA ILE A 377 3.89 2.59 -18.32
C ILE A 377 4.17 1.71 -19.55
N PHE A 378 3.72 2.11 -20.74
CA PHE A 378 4.01 1.38 -21.97
C PHE A 378 5.47 1.55 -22.45
N GLN A 379 6.18 2.62 -22.07
CA GLN A 379 7.63 2.75 -22.27
C GLN A 379 8.46 1.94 -21.27
N PHE A 380 8.06 1.85 -19.99
CA PHE A 380 8.76 1.05 -19.00
C PHE A 380 8.91 -0.42 -19.45
N LEU A 381 7.84 -0.97 -20.04
CA LEU A 381 7.77 -2.29 -20.68
C LEU A 381 8.78 -2.53 -21.84
N LYS A 382 9.41 -1.48 -22.37
CA LYS A 382 10.47 -1.57 -23.40
C LYS A 382 11.82 -2.00 -22.80
N THR A 383 12.06 -1.68 -21.53
CA THR A 383 13.38 -1.76 -20.88
C THR A 383 13.63 -3.10 -20.19
N GLU A 384 12.59 -3.79 -19.75
CA GLU A 384 12.73 -5.09 -19.08
C GLU A 384 12.94 -6.24 -20.07
N GLN A 385 14.05 -6.98 -19.90
CA GLN A 385 14.39 -8.12 -20.75
C GLN A 385 13.38 -9.28 -20.63
N SER A 386 12.69 -9.39 -19.49
CA SER A 386 11.53 -10.26 -19.28
C SER A 386 10.40 -9.39 -18.73
N ILE A 387 9.29 -9.26 -19.48
CA ILE A 387 8.11 -8.53 -19.02
C ILE A 387 7.45 -9.37 -17.93
N ALA A 388 7.39 -8.86 -16.71
CA ALA A 388 6.64 -9.52 -15.63
C ALA A 388 5.13 -9.42 -15.89
N HIS A 389 4.40 -10.50 -15.57
CA HIS A 389 2.94 -10.58 -15.75
C HIS A 389 2.19 -9.44 -15.05
N GLU A 390 2.71 -9.01 -13.89
CA GLU A 390 2.18 -7.91 -13.08
C GLU A 390 2.19 -6.56 -13.82
N VAL A 391 3.26 -6.24 -14.55
CA VAL A 391 3.38 -4.97 -15.30
C VAL A 391 2.44 -4.96 -16.51
N CYS A 392 2.21 -6.12 -17.14
CA CYS A 392 1.15 -6.27 -18.14
C CYS A 392 -0.25 -6.04 -17.55
N GLY A 393 -0.51 -6.50 -16.32
CA GLY A 393 -1.78 -6.25 -15.62
C GLY A 393 -2.04 -4.76 -15.37
N VAL A 394 -1.02 -4.02 -14.93
CA VAL A 394 -1.09 -2.55 -14.78
C VAL A 394 -1.40 -1.86 -16.11
N ALA A 395 -0.70 -2.24 -17.18
CA ALA A 395 -0.91 -1.69 -18.52
C ALA A 395 -2.30 -2.01 -19.09
N GLU A 396 -2.82 -3.21 -18.84
CA GLU A 396 -4.16 -3.65 -19.25
C GLU A 396 -5.25 -2.88 -18.49
N ARG A 397 -5.10 -2.64 -17.17
CA ARG A 397 -6.02 -1.78 -16.38
C ARG A 397 -6.00 -0.33 -16.84
N LEU A 398 -4.82 0.25 -17.08
CA LEU A 398 -4.70 1.61 -17.59
C LEU A 398 -5.33 1.75 -18.98
N LEU A 399 -5.18 0.74 -19.85
CA LEU A 399 -5.87 0.72 -21.14
C LEU A 399 -7.39 0.70 -20.93
N VAL A 400 -7.94 -0.18 -20.08
CA VAL A 400 -9.38 -0.22 -19.77
C VAL A 400 -9.88 1.16 -19.32
N LEU A 401 -9.17 1.83 -18.39
CA LEU A 401 -9.52 3.18 -17.92
C LEU A 401 -9.52 4.21 -19.07
N ALA A 402 -8.53 4.18 -19.95
CA ALA A 402 -8.48 5.06 -21.12
C ALA A 402 -9.64 4.80 -22.10
N LEU A 403 -9.98 3.53 -22.35
CA LEU A 403 -11.12 3.19 -23.23
C LEU A 403 -12.47 3.56 -22.59
N VAL A 404 -12.59 3.46 -21.26
CA VAL A 404 -13.76 3.95 -20.51
C VAL A 404 -13.94 5.46 -20.70
N PHE A 405 -12.88 6.26 -20.65
CA PHE A 405 -12.98 7.68 -20.98
C PHE A 405 -13.47 7.90 -22.42
N VAL A 406 -12.91 7.19 -23.41
CA VAL A 406 -13.35 7.29 -24.81
C VAL A 406 -14.84 6.93 -24.99
N CYS A 407 -15.32 5.86 -24.34
CA CYS A 407 -16.73 5.43 -24.41
C CYS A 407 -17.72 6.44 -23.81
N ASN A 408 -17.26 7.43 -23.03
CA ASN A 408 -18.10 8.42 -22.35
C ASN A 408 -17.87 9.86 -22.86
N ILE A 409 -17.14 10.04 -23.97
CA ILE A 409 -16.94 11.34 -24.64
C ILE A 409 -18.28 11.88 -25.15
N GLY A 410 -18.50 13.18 -24.95
CA GLY A 410 -19.73 13.89 -25.31
C GLY A 410 -20.91 13.60 -24.39
N LYS A 411 -20.70 12.88 -23.28
CA LYS A 411 -21.66 12.66 -22.19
C LYS A 411 -21.10 13.23 -20.89
N SER A 412 -20.37 12.41 -20.13
CA SER A 412 -19.67 12.84 -18.91
C SER A 412 -18.28 13.42 -19.21
N VAL A 413 -17.61 12.90 -20.24
CA VAL A 413 -16.26 13.34 -20.63
C VAL A 413 -16.35 14.39 -21.73
N SER A 414 -15.59 15.48 -21.59
CA SER A 414 -15.52 16.58 -22.55
C SER A 414 -15.11 16.12 -23.96
N MET A 415 -15.63 16.78 -24.99
CA MET A 415 -15.22 16.53 -26.38
C MET A 415 -13.79 17.02 -26.66
N ASP A 416 -13.21 17.85 -25.80
CA ASP A 416 -11.89 18.45 -26.05
C ASP A 416 -10.72 17.50 -25.83
N VAL A 417 -10.90 16.46 -25.01
CA VAL A 417 -9.85 15.46 -24.77
C VAL A 417 -9.76 14.38 -25.87
N GLU A 418 -10.79 14.25 -26.73
CA GLU A 418 -10.92 13.16 -27.72
C GLU A 418 -9.65 12.95 -28.55
N THR A 419 -9.25 13.95 -29.32
CA THR A 419 -8.12 13.85 -30.26
C THR A 419 -6.81 13.53 -29.52
N LYS A 420 -6.61 14.09 -28.31
CA LYS A 420 -5.38 13.86 -27.54
C LYS A 420 -5.33 12.44 -26.99
N LEU A 421 -6.40 11.99 -26.33
CA LEU A 421 -6.50 10.64 -25.76
C LEU A 421 -6.37 9.55 -26.83
N VAL A 422 -7.08 9.70 -27.96
CA VAL A 422 -6.98 8.76 -29.10
C VAL A 422 -5.58 8.80 -29.72
N SER A 423 -4.94 9.98 -29.86
CA SER A 423 -3.57 10.06 -30.40
C SER A 423 -2.54 9.35 -29.52
N GLU A 424 -2.66 9.43 -28.19
CA GLU A 424 -1.76 8.72 -27.26
C GLU A 424 -1.96 7.21 -27.32
N LEU A 425 -3.21 6.73 -27.42
CA LEU A 425 -3.51 5.31 -27.65
C LEU A 425 -2.91 4.80 -28.98
N CYS A 426 -2.91 5.64 -30.02
CA CYS A 426 -2.29 5.31 -31.31
C CYS A 426 -0.75 5.27 -31.27
N LYS A 427 -0.11 5.98 -30.34
CA LYS A 427 1.36 5.96 -30.15
C LYS A 427 1.87 4.68 -29.46
N ILE A 428 0.99 3.89 -28.84
CA ILE A 428 1.35 2.67 -28.12
C ILE A 428 1.87 1.60 -29.10
N LYS A 429 3.11 1.15 -28.89
CA LYS A 429 3.71 0.08 -29.70
C LYS A 429 3.26 -1.29 -29.19
N ILE A 430 2.70 -2.10 -30.08
CA ILE A 430 2.27 -3.47 -29.79
C ILE A 430 3.46 -4.42 -29.92
N TRP A 431 3.85 -5.07 -28.82
CA TRP A 431 4.98 -6.00 -28.78
C TRP A 431 4.51 -7.46 -28.79
N LYS A 432 5.26 -8.34 -29.48
CA LYS A 432 4.97 -9.80 -29.53
C LYS A 432 4.95 -10.51 -28.16
N LYS A 433 5.46 -9.86 -27.10
CA LYS A 433 5.48 -10.39 -25.72
C LYS A 433 4.22 -10.06 -24.91
N TYR A 434 3.36 -9.17 -25.40
CA TYR A 434 2.11 -8.85 -24.70
C TYR A 434 1.13 -10.03 -24.74
N PRO A 435 0.25 -10.17 -23.73
CA PRO A 435 -0.89 -11.08 -23.81
C PRO A 435 -1.67 -10.88 -25.12
N SER A 436 -2.21 -11.97 -25.68
CA SER A 436 -2.96 -11.93 -26.94
C SER A 436 -4.15 -10.96 -26.84
N ARG A 437 -4.92 -11.02 -25.76
CA ARG A 437 -6.06 -10.12 -25.49
C ARG A 437 -5.67 -8.63 -25.49
N LEU A 438 -4.58 -8.25 -24.82
CA LEU A 438 -4.07 -6.88 -24.79
C LEU A 438 -3.58 -6.43 -26.18
N SER A 439 -2.87 -7.32 -26.88
CA SER A 439 -2.38 -7.08 -28.24
C SER A 439 -3.51 -6.91 -29.26
N GLU A 440 -4.59 -7.68 -29.12
CA GLU A 440 -5.78 -7.61 -29.96
C GLU A 440 -6.58 -6.35 -29.67
N ALA A 441 -6.82 -6.02 -28.39
CA ALA A 441 -7.53 -4.80 -28.00
C ALA A 441 -6.81 -3.55 -28.54
N LEU A 442 -5.49 -3.44 -28.37
CA LEU A 442 -4.71 -2.34 -28.93
C LEU A 442 -4.82 -2.26 -30.46
N LYS A 443 -4.76 -3.40 -31.18
CA LYS A 443 -4.94 -3.42 -32.65
C LYS A 443 -6.34 -2.98 -33.08
N SER A 444 -7.37 -3.35 -32.34
CA SER A 444 -8.75 -2.96 -32.64
C SER A 444 -8.95 -1.46 -32.38
N VAL A 445 -8.44 -0.94 -31.27
CA VAL A 445 -8.51 0.50 -30.93
C VAL A 445 -7.73 1.35 -31.95
N GLN A 446 -6.56 0.89 -32.40
CA GLN A 446 -5.76 1.56 -33.44
C GLN A 446 -6.36 1.49 -34.86
N LYS A 447 -7.46 0.75 -35.03
CA LYS A 447 -8.21 0.62 -36.28
C LYS A 447 -9.68 1.06 -36.13
N ALA A 448 -10.05 1.63 -35.00
CA ALA A 448 -11.40 2.09 -34.75
C ALA A 448 -11.73 3.26 -35.68
N GLU A 449 -12.86 3.20 -36.38
CA GLU A 449 -13.34 4.31 -37.22
C GLU A 449 -14.38 5.15 -36.45
N SER A 450 -14.95 4.57 -35.39
CA SER A 450 -15.97 5.18 -34.52
C SER A 450 -15.75 4.86 -33.02
N PRO A 451 -16.39 5.60 -32.11
CA PRO A 451 -16.48 5.21 -30.70
C PRO A 451 -17.14 3.84 -30.46
N VAL A 452 -17.99 3.37 -31.37
CA VAL A 452 -18.62 2.03 -31.33
C VAL A 452 -17.56 0.94 -31.38
N ASP A 453 -16.56 1.10 -32.26
CA ASP A 453 -15.47 0.13 -32.43
C ASP A 453 -14.59 0.05 -31.18
N VAL A 454 -14.35 1.20 -30.55
CA VAL A 454 -13.62 1.29 -29.27
C VAL A 454 -14.39 0.56 -28.16
N ALA A 455 -15.71 0.76 -28.06
CA ALA A 455 -16.54 0.06 -27.09
C ALA A 455 -16.62 -1.45 -27.35
N ASN A 456 -16.66 -1.87 -28.61
CA ASN A 456 -16.57 -3.28 -28.99
C ASN A 456 -15.20 -3.88 -28.62
N ALA A 457 -14.10 -3.17 -28.86
CA ALA A 457 -12.76 -3.59 -28.45
C ALA A 457 -12.64 -3.72 -26.92
N LEU A 458 -13.21 -2.78 -26.17
CA LEU A 458 -13.29 -2.84 -24.71
C LEU A 458 -14.12 -4.05 -24.24
N ARG A 459 -15.31 -4.27 -24.78
CA ARG A 459 -16.16 -5.43 -24.46
C ARG A 459 -15.44 -6.76 -24.70
N ILE A 460 -14.72 -6.90 -25.81
CA ILE A 460 -13.93 -8.10 -26.13
C ILE A 460 -12.74 -8.26 -25.15
N LEU A 461 -12.09 -7.17 -24.75
CA LEU A 461 -10.98 -7.20 -23.78
C LEU A 461 -11.45 -7.69 -22.40
N LEU A 462 -12.56 -7.14 -21.89
CA LEU A 462 -13.12 -7.51 -20.58
C LEU A 462 -13.55 -8.98 -20.53
N LEU A 463 -14.25 -9.44 -21.58
CA LEU A 463 -14.66 -10.84 -21.73
C LEU A 463 -13.45 -11.80 -21.71
N LYS A 464 -12.36 -11.45 -22.42
CA LYS A 464 -11.11 -12.25 -22.46
C LYS A 464 -10.23 -12.10 -21.22
N ARG A 465 -10.56 -11.18 -20.30
CA ARG A 465 -9.76 -10.93 -19.09
C ARG A 465 -10.14 -11.91 -17.98
N GLU A 466 -11.33 -11.75 -17.43
CA GLU A 466 -11.88 -12.44 -16.26
C GLU A 466 -13.38 -12.74 -16.43
N ASN A 467 -13.88 -12.74 -17.68
CA ASN A 467 -15.32 -12.75 -18.00
C ASN A 467 -16.09 -11.55 -17.38
N ASP A 468 -15.41 -10.41 -17.28
CA ASP A 468 -16.00 -9.13 -16.87
C ASP A 468 -16.87 -8.55 -18.00
N SER A 469 -17.91 -7.79 -17.65
CA SER A 469 -18.90 -7.29 -18.60
C SER A 469 -18.93 -5.76 -18.66
N LEU A 470 -19.30 -5.23 -19.82
CA LEU A 470 -19.48 -3.80 -20.04
C LEU A 470 -20.96 -3.47 -19.90
N ALA A 471 -21.32 -2.62 -18.94
CA ALA A 471 -22.70 -2.32 -18.62
C ALA A 471 -23.03 -0.82 -18.80
N CYS A 472 -24.30 -0.55 -19.10
CA CYS A 472 -24.86 0.79 -19.21
C CYS A 472 -25.52 1.17 -17.87
N TYR A 473 -25.29 2.39 -17.40
CA TYR A 473 -25.85 2.89 -16.15
C TYR A 473 -26.48 4.27 -16.32
N SER A 474 -27.66 4.45 -15.73
CA SER A 474 -28.33 5.75 -15.59
C SER A 474 -28.59 6.06 -14.13
N TRP A 475 -28.97 7.31 -13.83
CA TRP A 475 -29.29 7.74 -12.48
C TRP A 475 -30.77 8.12 -12.34
N ASP A 476 -31.40 7.70 -11.25
CA ASP A 476 -32.79 7.98 -10.89
C ASP A 476 -32.85 8.79 -9.58
N ASN A 477 -33.14 10.08 -9.70
CA ASN A 477 -33.31 10.97 -8.55
C ASN A 477 -34.61 10.72 -7.75
N SER A 478 -35.53 9.87 -8.22
CA SER A 478 -36.77 9.55 -7.49
C SER A 478 -36.61 8.44 -6.45
N ASN A 479 -35.52 7.69 -6.49
CA ASN A 479 -35.25 6.63 -5.51
C ASN A 479 -34.77 7.19 -4.16
N ASN A 480 -35.29 6.67 -3.05
CA ASN A 480 -34.85 7.04 -1.69
C ASN A 480 -33.57 6.30 -1.23
N GLY A 481 -33.12 5.28 -1.97
CA GLY A 481 -31.91 4.49 -1.69
C GLY A 481 -30.73 4.88 -2.59
N CYS A 482 -30.20 3.93 -3.37
CA CYS A 482 -29.21 4.22 -4.41
C CYS A 482 -29.91 4.63 -5.73
N GLY A 483 -29.52 5.78 -6.30
CA GLY A 483 -30.09 6.23 -7.58
C GLY A 483 -29.54 5.48 -8.81
N LEU A 484 -28.53 4.63 -8.66
CA LEU A 484 -27.88 3.93 -9.77
C LEU A 484 -28.78 2.83 -10.34
N GLN A 485 -29.07 2.90 -11.65
CA GLN A 485 -29.87 1.90 -12.39
C GLN A 485 -29.04 1.28 -13.51
N LYS A 486 -28.97 -0.05 -13.56
CA LYS A 486 -28.34 -0.80 -14.67
C LYS A 486 -29.32 -0.92 -15.84
N LYS A 487 -28.83 -0.68 -17.05
CA LYS A 487 -29.54 -0.90 -18.33
C LYS A 487 -28.77 -1.91 -19.18
N GLU A 488 -29.47 -2.65 -20.02
CA GLU A 488 -28.84 -3.54 -21.00
C GLU A 488 -28.14 -2.73 -22.12
N LEU A 489 -27.10 -3.31 -22.71
CA LEU A 489 -26.20 -2.64 -23.65
C LEU A 489 -26.67 -2.79 -25.11
N THR A 490 -27.70 -2.06 -25.50
CA THR A 490 -28.22 -1.97 -26.89
C THR A 490 -27.25 -1.21 -27.80
N THR A 491 -26.43 -1.92 -28.59
CA THR A 491 -25.33 -1.35 -29.41
C THR A 491 -25.71 -0.16 -30.31
N THR A 492 -26.99 -0.03 -30.66
CA THR A 492 -27.57 1.04 -31.49
C THR A 492 -27.85 2.34 -30.75
N GLU A 493 -27.99 2.34 -29.42
CA GLU A 493 -28.35 3.55 -28.65
C GLU A 493 -27.12 4.29 -28.08
N LEU A 494 -25.96 3.62 -28.07
CA LEU A 494 -24.84 4.03 -27.23
C LEU A 494 -23.99 5.18 -27.77
N PHE A 495 -23.87 5.35 -29.08
CA PHE A 495 -22.80 6.14 -29.70
C PHE A 495 -23.27 6.89 -30.96
N LYS A 496 -22.53 7.94 -31.32
CA LYS A 496 -22.58 8.51 -32.67
C LYS A 496 -21.81 7.60 -33.64
N GLU A 497 -22.23 7.61 -34.90
CA GLU A 497 -21.61 6.85 -35.99
C GLU A 497 -20.17 7.30 -36.32
N SER A 498 -19.74 8.47 -35.82
CA SER A 498 -18.41 9.04 -36.05
C SER A 498 -17.85 9.76 -34.81
N PHE A 499 -16.52 9.94 -34.80
CA PHE A 499 -15.82 10.79 -33.82
C PHE A 499 -16.26 12.26 -33.92
N PHE A 500 -16.19 13.00 -32.81
CA PHE A 500 -16.68 14.38 -32.73
C PHE A 500 -15.78 15.39 -33.47
N LYS A 501 -14.51 15.06 -33.69
CA LYS A 501 -13.56 15.93 -34.41
C LYS A 501 -12.97 15.21 -35.62
N ASP A 502 -13.09 15.81 -36.81
CA ASP A 502 -12.45 15.33 -38.05
C ASP A 502 -10.93 15.11 -37.92
N LYS A 503 -10.28 15.85 -37.00
CA LYS A 503 -8.86 15.67 -36.67
C LYS A 503 -8.58 14.30 -36.06
N THR A 504 -9.47 13.78 -35.21
CA THR A 504 -9.35 12.45 -34.60
C THR A 504 -9.37 11.35 -35.67
N PHE A 505 -10.26 11.46 -36.65
CA PHE A 505 -10.32 10.55 -37.79
C PHE A 505 -9.03 10.58 -38.65
N LYS A 506 -8.46 11.77 -38.87
CA LYS A 506 -7.17 11.92 -39.59
C LYS A 506 -5.99 11.31 -38.83
N VAL A 507 -5.95 11.44 -37.51
CA VAL A 507 -4.94 10.79 -36.64
C VAL A 507 -5.01 9.26 -36.73
N LEU A 508 -6.22 8.69 -36.80
CA LEU A 508 -6.45 7.26 -36.93
C LEU A 508 -6.05 6.72 -38.31
N GLN A 509 -6.35 7.45 -39.39
CA GLN A 509 -5.99 7.04 -40.74
C GLN A 509 -4.48 7.13 -41.02
N ASN A 510 -3.82 8.23 -40.65
CA ASN A 510 -2.38 8.44 -40.89
C ASN A 510 -1.59 8.83 -39.61
N PRO A 511 -1.31 7.87 -38.69
CA PRO A 511 -0.59 8.13 -37.45
C PRO A 511 0.84 8.67 -37.61
N SER A 512 1.39 8.67 -38.83
CA SER A 512 2.78 9.03 -39.14
C SER A 512 2.97 10.35 -39.89
N GLU A 513 1.91 11.00 -40.39
CA GLU A 513 2.04 12.27 -41.14
C GLU A 513 2.00 13.51 -40.25
N GLU A 514 1.29 13.50 -39.11
CA GLU A 514 1.24 14.70 -38.26
C GLU A 514 2.58 15.02 -37.58
N LEU A 515 3.49 14.04 -37.48
CA LEU A 515 4.84 14.15 -36.93
C LEU A 515 5.73 15.24 -37.57
N SER A 516 5.36 15.74 -38.76
CA SER A 516 6.07 16.79 -39.51
C SER A 516 5.28 18.09 -39.70
N SER A 517 4.02 18.15 -39.27
CA SER A 517 3.06 19.18 -39.69
C SER A 517 2.69 20.23 -38.63
N GLU A 518 3.01 20.00 -37.35
CA GLU A 518 2.84 21.02 -36.29
C GLU A 518 4.00 22.04 -36.22
N VAL A 519 5.09 21.81 -36.96
CA VAL A 519 6.21 22.76 -37.08
C VAL A 519 6.00 23.77 -38.22
N ASN A 520 5.09 23.50 -39.17
CA ASN A 520 5.05 24.19 -40.47
C ASN A 520 3.66 24.73 -40.88
N ARG A 521 2.72 24.93 -39.94
CA ARG A 521 1.33 25.35 -40.25
C ARG A 521 0.97 26.82 -40.00
N ASP A 522 1.98 27.67 -39.78
CA ASP A 522 1.88 29.09 -40.13
C ASP A 522 2.43 29.28 -41.56
N MET A 523 1.53 29.52 -42.54
CA MET A 523 1.71 30.19 -43.84
C MET A 523 0.94 29.51 -45.00
N LYS A 524 -0.07 30.24 -45.48
CA LYS A 524 -0.70 30.26 -46.83
C LYS A 524 -1.93 29.39 -47.13
N GLU A 525 -2.85 30.07 -47.81
CA GLU A 525 -4.16 29.66 -48.32
C GLU A 525 -4.10 29.14 -49.78
N ASP A 526 -5.27 28.74 -50.28
CA ASP A 526 -5.74 28.77 -51.68
C ASP A 526 -5.26 27.73 -52.71
N ASN A 527 -6.13 26.75 -53.02
CA ASN A 527 -6.99 26.70 -54.23
C ASN A 527 -7.31 25.29 -54.79
N GLU A 528 -8.59 25.18 -55.21
CA GLU A 528 -9.19 24.39 -56.31
C GLU A 528 -9.26 22.84 -56.36
N VAL A 529 -10.48 22.35 -56.12
CA VAL A 529 -11.41 21.67 -57.07
C VAL A 529 -11.07 20.30 -57.70
N GLY A 530 -12.03 19.36 -57.53
CA GLY A 530 -12.36 18.24 -58.42
C GLY A 530 -12.21 16.84 -57.79
N SER A 531 -12.94 15.78 -58.17
CA SER A 531 -14.20 15.62 -58.93
C SER A 531 -14.58 14.11 -58.92
N THR A 532 -15.89 13.76 -58.93
CA THR A 532 -16.48 12.46 -59.38
C THR A 532 -16.12 11.14 -58.62
N PHE A 533 -17.08 10.37 -58.06
CA PHE A 533 -18.00 9.37 -58.68
C PHE A 533 -17.24 8.14 -59.30
N SER A 534 -17.62 6.86 -59.16
CA SER A 534 -18.90 6.18 -58.81
C SER A 534 -18.73 4.72 -58.29
N LYS A 535 -19.84 4.22 -57.70
CA LYS A 535 -20.37 2.84 -57.56
C LYS A 535 -19.72 1.63 -58.28
N GLU A 536 -19.81 0.47 -57.60
CA GLU A 536 -20.07 -0.92 -58.08
C GLU A 536 -20.26 -1.76 -56.78
N GLU A 537 -21.45 -1.99 -56.22
CA GLU A 537 -22.54 -2.92 -56.62
C GLU A 537 -22.13 -4.40 -56.80
N GLU A 538 -22.56 -5.22 -55.83
CA GLU A 538 -22.94 -6.65 -55.84
C GLU A 538 -22.29 -7.64 -56.85
N HIS A 539 -21.72 -8.74 -56.32
CA HIS A 539 -22.24 -10.10 -56.59
C HIS A 539 -21.54 -11.23 -55.82
N MET A 540 -22.32 -12.30 -55.57
CA MET A 540 -21.97 -13.69 -55.16
C MET A 540 -21.97 -14.03 -53.66
N GLU A 541 -23.17 -14.33 -53.18
CA GLU A 541 -23.40 -15.55 -52.40
C GLU A 541 -22.89 -16.80 -53.16
N ILE A 542 -22.46 -17.80 -52.37
CA ILE A 542 -22.07 -19.21 -52.67
C ILE A 542 -20.65 -19.48 -52.14
N ASP A 543 -20.53 -19.63 -50.81
CA ASP A 543 -19.41 -20.39 -50.20
C ASP A 543 -19.69 -20.87 -48.75
N ILE A 544 -20.96 -21.04 -48.37
CA ILE A 544 -21.36 -21.43 -47.01
C ILE A 544 -21.36 -22.95 -46.81
N THR A 545 -21.47 -23.75 -47.87
CA THR A 545 -21.68 -25.21 -47.81
C THR A 545 -20.43 -26.08 -47.92
N GLN A 546 -19.22 -25.49 -47.93
CA GLN A 546 -17.96 -26.25 -48.04
C GLN A 546 -17.02 -26.16 -46.82
N LYS A 547 -17.33 -25.33 -45.81
CA LYS A 547 -16.55 -25.20 -44.56
C LYS A 547 -16.95 -26.13 -43.41
N GLU A 548 -18.01 -26.93 -43.56
CA GLU A 548 -18.51 -27.80 -42.49
C GLU A 548 -17.89 -29.22 -42.50
N ALA A 549 -17.18 -29.61 -43.56
CA ALA A 549 -16.56 -30.94 -43.66
C ALA A 549 -15.25 -31.09 -42.88
N GLU A 550 -14.40 -30.06 -42.85
CA GLU A 550 -13.05 -30.10 -42.24
C GLU A 550 -13.08 -30.03 -40.70
N LYS A 551 -14.24 -29.76 -40.09
CA LYS A 551 -14.38 -29.69 -38.63
C LYS A 551 -14.34 -31.07 -37.95
N SER A 552 -14.62 -32.14 -38.69
CA SER A 552 -14.80 -33.50 -38.13
C SER A 552 -13.50 -34.29 -37.90
N GLU A 553 -12.36 -33.87 -38.49
CA GLU A 553 -11.10 -34.62 -38.36
C GLU A 553 -10.24 -34.14 -37.16
N MET A 554 -10.49 -32.93 -36.67
CA MET A 554 -9.80 -32.36 -35.49
C MET A 554 -10.30 -32.90 -34.14
N GLU A 555 -11.44 -33.59 -34.10
CA GLU A 555 -12.05 -34.08 -32.85
C GLU A 555 -11.37 -35.34 -32.27
N ASN A 556 -10.57 -36.05 -33.07
CA ASN A 556 -9.90 -37.29 -32.63
C ASN A 556 -8.56 -37.07 -31.90
N GLU A 557 -7.92 -35.90 -31.98
CA GLU A 557 -6.72 -35.60 -31.17
C GLU A 557 -7.08 -35.11 -29.75
N VAL A 558 -8.25 -34.50 -29.57
CA VAL A 558 -8.73 -33.98 -28.28
C VAL A 558 -8.92 -35.11 -27.24
N HIS A 559 -9.27 -36.33 -27.68
CA HIS A 559 -9.49 -37.46 -26.78
C HIS A 559 -8.21 -37.93 -26.05
N ASN A 560 -7.01 -37.72 -26.62
CA ASN A 560 -5.75 -38.07 -25.94
C ASN A 560 -5.26 -36.95 -25.00
N LEU A 561 -5.62 -35.69 -25.24
CA LEU A 561 -5.33 -34.59 -24.31
C LEU A 561 -6.11 -34.74 -22.99
N SER A 562 -7.37 -35.20 -23.08
CA SER A 562 -8.26 -35.41 -21.92
C SER A 562 -7.62 -36.23 -20.80
N TYR A 563 -6.93 -37.33 -21.13
CA TYR A 563 -6.27 -38.21 -20.16
C TYR A 563 -5.07 -37.56 -19.43
N CYS A 564 -4.38 -36.60 -20.09
CA CYS A 564 -3.32 -35.82 -19.45
C CYS A 564 -3.89 -34.68 -18.58
N VAL A 565 -4.99 -34.05 -19.03
CA VAL A 565 -5.68 -32.99 -18.30
C VAL A 565 -6.30 -33.51 -16.99
N THR A 566 -6.92 -34.70 -16.99
CA THR A 566 -7.45 -35.27 -15.73
C THR A 566 -6.36 -35.46 -14.67
N ARG A 567 -5.13 -35.78 -15.10
CA ARG A 567 -3.98 -36.02 -14.21
C ARG A 567 -3.34 -34.72 -13.67
N LYS A 568 -3.52 -33.58 -14.35
CA LYS A 568 -3.19 -32.25 -13.82
C LYS A 568 -4.27 -31.73 -12.88
N ILE A 569 -5.54 -31.84 -13.27
CA ILE A 569 -6.69 -31.43 -12.44
C ILE A 569 -6.70 -32.18 -11.10
N SER A 570 -6.29 -33.45 -11.03
CA SER A 570 -6.16 -34.17 -9.75
C SER A 570 -5.00 -33.69 -8.86
N LYS A 571 -4.00 -32.98 -9.39
CA LYS A 571 -2.97 -32.29 -8.60
C LYS A 571 -3.43 -30.89 -8.20
N GLU A 572 -3.96 -30.12 -9.14
CA GLU A 572 -4.50 -28.77 -8.89
C GLU A 572 -5.66 -28.80 -7.86
N LYS A 573 -6.48 -29.86 -7.85
CA LYS A 573 -7.50 -30.10 -6.80
C LYS A 573 -6.95 -30.58 -5.45
N GLN A 574 -5.68 -30.97 -5.36
CA GLN A 574 -5.00 -31.10 -4.06
C GLN A 574 -4.44 -29.75 -3.63
N ASP A 575 -3.85 -28.99 -4.55
CA ASP A 575 -3.28 -27.67 -4.28
C ASP A 575 -4.36 -26.70 -3.76
N GLU A 576 -5.52 -26.56 -4.44
CA GLU A 576 -6.67 -25.77 -3.95
C GLU A 576 -7.12 -26.11 -2.52
N LYS A 577 -7.05 -27.39 -2.13
CA LYS A 577 -7.41 -27.80 -0.77
C LYS A 577 -6.35 -27.40 0.25
N ILE A 578 -5.08 -27.34 -0.16
CA ILE A 578 -3.95 -26.99 0.70
C ILE A 578 -3.91 -25.49 0.99
N ASN A 579 -4.42 -24.63 0.10
CA ASN A 579 -4.42 -23.17 0.25
C ASN A 579 -5.00 -22.67 1.58
N VAL A 580 -5.99 -23.37 2.15
CA VAL A 580 -6.58 -23.09 3.48
C VAL A 580 -5.53 -23.09 4.61
N PHE A 581 -4.39 -23.76 4.42
CA PHE A 581 -3.31 -23.90 5.38
C PHE A 581 -2.00 -23.19 4.96
N GLU A 582 -1.98 -22.42 3.88
CA GLU A 582 -0.77 -21.74 3.38
C GLU A 582 -0.21 -20.68 4.36
N SER A 583 -1.08 -20.07 5.17
CA SER A 583 -0.71 -19.13 6.23
C SER A 583 -0.02 -19.78 7.44
N ILE A 584 -0.07 -21.11 7.56
CA ILE A 584 0.41 -21.86 8.72
C ILE A 584 1.81 -22.41 8.42
N GLN A 585 2.81 -21.52 8.56
CA GLN A 585 4.22 -21.83 8.34
C GLN A 585 5.06 -21.50 9.58
N ILE A 586 6.20 -22.17 9.73
CA ILE A 586 7.23 -21.80 10.71
C ILE A 586 8.24 -20.91 9.98
N THR A 587 8.21 -19.62 10.28
CA THR A 587 9.11 -18.61 9.73
C THR A 587 10.25 -18.35 10.70
N ASN A 588 11.21 -17.50 10.31
CA ASN A 588 12.23 -17.00 11.26
C ASN A 588 11.65 -16.05 12.33
N THR A 589 10.42 -15.57 12.15
CA THR A 589 9.75 -14.61 13.05
C THR A 589 8.67 -15.24 13.93
N GLY A 590 8.25 -16.48 13.65
CA GLY A 590 7.29 -17.21 14.49
C GLY A 590 6.85 -18.57 13.94
N CYS A 591 6.02 -19.24 14.73
CA CYS A 591 5.47 -20.57 14.44
C CYS A 591 3.95 -20.47 14.25
N GLY A 592 3.49 -20.51 13.00
CA GLY A 592 2.06 -20.51 12.65
C GLY A 592 1.28 -21.73 13.14
N VAL A 593 1.96 -22.80 13.57
CA VAL A 593 1.32 -24.00 14.18
C VAL A 593 1.02 -23.78 15.67
N CYS A 594 1.78 -22.92 16.35
CA CYS A 594 1.67 -22.70 17.80
C CYS A 594 1.22 -21.27 18.17
N GLY A 595 1.07 -20.36 17.20
CA GLY A 595 0.77 -18.95 17.45
C GLY A 595 1.91 -18.14 18.12
N VAL A 596 3.11 -18.71 18.24
CA VAL A 596 4.24 -18.12 18.97
C VAL A 596 5.10 -17.25 18.03
N ARG A 597 5.58 -16.09 18.51
CA ARG A 597 6.58 -15.27 17.81
C ARG A 597 7.97 -15.46 18.43
N PHE A 598 9.00 -15.56 17.57
CA PHE A 598 10.40 -15.68 17.99
C PHE A 598 11.02 -14.30 18.21
N LYS A 599 12.07 -14.23 19.04
CA LYS A 599 12.92 -13.03 19.10
C LYS A 599 13.93 -13.06 17.95
N GLU A 600 14.06 -11.93 17.26
CA GLU A 600 15.05 -11.76 16.19
C GLU A 600 16.47 -11.90 16.76
N SER A 601 17.24 -12.86 16.23
CA SER A 601 18.68 -12.97 16.53
C SER A 601 19.43 -11.94 15.69
N THR A 602 20.05 -10.95 16.34
CA THR A 602 21.00 -10.04 15.70
C THR A 602 22.26 -10.80 15.29
N THR A 603 22.27 -11.30 14.06
CA THR A 603 23.46 -11.85 13.39
C THR A 603 23.62 -11.20 12.03
N ASP A 604 24.82 -10.70 11.77
CA ASP A 604 25.16 -9.80 10.67
C ASP A 604 24.76 -10.34 9.29
N PHE A 605 23.94 -9.58 8.55
CA PHE A 605 23.72 -9.80 7.12
C PHE A 605 24.59 -8.85 6.29
N VAL A 606 25.81 -9.31 6.04
CA VAL A 606 26.61 -8.89 4.89
C VAL A 606 25.81 -9.20 3.61
N CYS A 607 25.65 -8.21 2.74
CA CYS A 607 25.00 -8.37 1.45
C CYS A 607 25.92 -9.11 0.45
N PRO A 608 25.38 -10.03 -0.37
CA PRO A 608 25.93 -10.26 -1.70
C PRO A 608 24.87 -10.13 -2.81
N MET A 609 25.24 -9.36 -3.83
CA MET A 609 24.49 -9.18 -5.09
C MET A 609 24.81 -10.31 -6.10
N ASN A 610 23.88 -10.51 -7.04
CA ASN A 610 24.01 -11.18 -8.36
C ASN A 610 23.89 -12.72 -8.55
N ARG A 611 22.71 -13.11 -9.08
CA ARG A 611 22.44 -13.73 -10.40
C ARG A 611 23.10 -15.07 -10.84
N GLN A 612 22.22 -15.93 -11.41
CA GLN A 612 22.45 -17.12 -12.30
C GLN A 612 23.00 -18.37 -11.57
N THR A 613 22.63 -19.63 -11.89
CA THR A 613 21.93 -20.29 -13.04
C THR A 613 20.98 -21.44 -12.59
N PHE A 614 20.22 -22.01 -13.54
CA PHE A 614 19.26 -23.13 -13.41
C PHE A 614 19.90 -24.56 -13.30
N ASN A 615 19.02 -25.56 -13.06
CA ASN A 615 19.20 -27.05 -13.08
C ASN A 615 19.78 -27.71 -11.80
N GLU A 616 19.38 -28.91 -11.34
CA GLU A 616 18.31 -29.86 -11.72
C GLU A 616 18.06 -30.93 -10.61
N PHE A 617 16.86 -31.53 -10.59
CA PHE A 617 16.44 -32.84 -10.00
C PHE A 617 16.57 -33.22 -8.49
N GLU A 618 15.45 -33.78 -8.01
CA GLU A 618 15.12 -34.54 -6.78
C GLU A 618 15.71 -36.00 -6.75
N PRO A 619 15.41 -36.91 -5.76
CA PRO A 619 15.12 -36.78 -4.31
C PRO A 619 15.72 -37.90 -3.40
N SER A 620 15.37 -37.87 -2.09
CA SER A 620 15.26 -39.01 -1.11
C SER A 620 16.48 -39.46 -0.28
N GLY A 621 16.29 -39.68 1.03
CA GLY A 621 17.29 -40.38 1.88
C GLY A 621 17.13 -40.35 3.42
N LEU A 622 16.14 -41.08 3.95
CA LEU A 622 16.04 -41.71 5.30
C LEU A 622 17.09 -41.46 6.42
N LEU A 623 16.56 -41.21 7.64
CA LEU A 623 16.93 -41.80 8.94
C LEU A 623 18.41 -41.96 9.36
N GLN A 624 18.88 -41.18 10.35
CA GLN A 624 19.23 -41.67 11.73
C GLN A 624 20.01 -40.64 12.58
N ASN A 625 19.55 -40.45 13.81
CA ASN A 625 20.38 -40.17 15.00
C ASN A 625 20.78 -41.55 15.61
N PRO A 626 21.83 -41.71 16.45
CA PRO A 626 21.98 -40.89 17.67
C PRO A 626 23.40 -40.68 18.28
N SER A 627 23.41 -39.87 19.35
CA SER A 627 24.35 -39.93 20.50
C SER A 627 25.83 -39.55 20.29
N SER A 628 26.58 -39.08 21.28
CA SER A 628 26.34 -38.42 22.58
C SER A 628 27.74 -38.09 23.13
N LEU A 629 27.95 -36.99 23.87
CA LEU A 629 28.90 -36.93 25.00
C LEU A 629 28.77 -35.62 25.80
N GLN A 630 29.15 -35.68 27.08
CA GLN A 630 28.92 -34.68 28.12
C GLN A 630 30.11 -33.70 28.25
N LEU A 631 29.93 -32.53 28.88
CA LEU A 631 30.44 -32.29 30.26
C LEU A 631 30.02 -30.96 30.92
N SER A 632 29.80 -31.04 32.24
CA SER A 632 29.96 -30.02 33.32
C SER A 632 29.24 -28.65 33.30
N GLN A 633 28.30 -28.48 34.23
CA GLN A 633 28.03 -27.21 34.98
C GLN A 633 28.97 -27.08 36.19
N PRO A 634 29.12 -25.88 36.79
CA PRO A 634 28.37 -25.45 38.02
C PRO A 634 27.83 -24.00 37.90
N ASN A 635 27.10 -23.34 38.83
CA ASN A 635 26.36 -23.65 40.08
C ASN A 635 25.21 -22.59 40.20
N TYR A 636 24.01 -22.87 40.71
CA TYR A 636 23.55 -22.96 42.12
C TYR A 636 23.70 -21.70 43.02
N GLU A 637 22.57 -21.05 43.33
CA GLU A 637 22.06 -20.91 44.72
C GLU A 637 20.55 -20.59 44.77
N ARG A 638 19.88 -20.91 45.90
CA ARG A 638 18.40 -20.90 46.08
C ARG A 638 18.03 -20.69 47.56
N VAL A 639 17.09 -19.78 47.86
CA VAL A 639 16.44 -19.63 49.19
C VAL A 639 14.94 -19.29 49.00
N GLN A 640 14.02 -20.27 49.10
CA GLN A 640 13.13 -20.64 50.24
C GLN A 640 11.82 -19.80 50.35
N LEU A 641 10.64 -20.41 50.10
CA LEU A 641 9.60 -20.91 51.05
C LEU A 641 8.76 -19.80 51.72
N ILE A 642 7.45 -19.95 51.99
CA ILE A 642 6.75 -20.95 52.84
C ILE A 642 5.30 -21.23 52.34
N GLN A 643 4.76 -22.41 52.64
CA GLN A 643 3.36 -22.83 52.45
C GLN A 643 2.56 -22.85 53.77
N THR A 644 1.23 -22.71 53.73
CA THR A 644 0.30 -23.30 54.73
C THR A 644 -1.06 -23.70 54.12
N ASN A 645 -1.52 -24.91 54.46
CA ASN A 645 -2.85 -25.54 54.25
C ASN A 645 -2.99 -26.61 55.37
N PRO A 646 -4.16 -26.91 55.98
CA PRO A 646 -5.21 -27.79 55.38
C PRO A 646 -6.68 -27.44 55.79
N GLY A 647 -7.78 -27.81 55.11
CA GLY A 647 -8.41 -29.15 54.92
C GLY A 647 -9.61 -29.36 55.88
N PRO A 648 -10.52 -30.39 55.77
CA PRO A 648 -10.77 -31.36 54.67
C PRO A 648 -12.27 -31.74 54.37
N GLY A 649 -12.52 -32.45 53.25
CA GLY A 649 -13.66 -33.38 53.03
C GLY A 649 -14.82 -32.92 52.11
N VAL A 650 -15.50 -33.74 51.27
CA VAL A 650 -15.39 -35.18 50.92
C VAL A 650 -15.95 -35.42 49.48
N VAL A 651 -15.19 -36.16 48.63
CA VAL A 651 -15.55 -37.19 47.59
C VAL A 651 -16.97 -37.16 46.94
N ALA A 652 -17.20 -37.33 45.63
CA ALA A 652 -16.40 -37.33 44.39
C ALA A 652 -17.36 -37.37 43.16
N ASP A 653 -16.94 -36.94 41.96
CA ASP A 653 -16.80 -37.82 40.78
C ASP A 653 -16.16 -37.10 39.57
N ASN A 654 -15.77 -37.85 38.54
CA ASN A 654 -14.76 -37.47 37.55
C ASN A 654 -15.26 -36.74 36.29
N LEU A 655 -14.50 -35.72 35.85
CA LEU A 655 -14.06 -35.41 34.46
C LEU A 655 -13.98 -33.89 34.19
N PRO A 656 -12.79 -33.25 34.25
CA PRO A 656 -12.63 -31.85 33.89
C PRO A 656 -12.42 -31.67 32.39
N THR A 657 -13.35 -30.94 31.77
CA THR A 657 -13.20 -30.29 30.47
C THR A 657 -11.90 -29.47 30.42
N PHE A 658 -10.97 -29.80 29.51
CA PHE A 658 -9.93 -28.86 29.12
C PHE A 658 -10.57 -27.70 28.34
N LYS A 659 -10.75 -26.57 29.02
CA LYS A 659 -10.88 -25.26 28.38
C LYS A 659 -9.48 -24.72 28.13
N SER A 660 -9.21 -24.30 26.90
CA SER A 660 -7.99 -23.61 26.49
C SER A 660 -8.01 -22.14 26.91
N GLU A 661 -7.95 -21.89 28.22
CA GLU A 661 -7.47 -20.59 28.73
C GLU A 661 -5.94 -20.62 28.76
N ILE A 662 -5.29 -20.10 27.71
CA ILE A 662 -3.89 -19.71 27.76
C ILE A 662 -3.84 -18.19 27.76
N LEU A 663 -3.95 -17.61 28.95
CA LEU A 663 -3.60 -16.22 29.20
C LEU A 663 -2.09 -16.03 29.12
N LEU A 664 -1.69 -14.81 28.77
CA LEU A 664 -0.31 -14.36 28.65
C LEU A 664 0.37 -14.33 30.03
N GLU A 665 1.22 -15.32 30.33
CA GLU A 665 2.21 -15.24 31.41
C GLU A 665 3.61 -15.66 30.93
N ASP A 666 4.59 -14.81 31.23
CA ASP A 666 6.04 -15.08 31.31
C ASP A 666 6.75 -15.83 30.16
N ALA A 667 6.72 -15.25 28.95
CA ALA A 667 7.63 -15.63 27.88
C ALA A 667 9.08 -15.13 28.12
N LYS A 668 9.85 -15.89 28.92
CA LYS A 668 11.31 -15.95 28.70
C LYS A 668 11.54 -16.24 27.22
N GLY A 669 12.32 -15.40 26.54
CA GLY A 669 12.41 -15.42 25.08
C GLY A 669 12.99 -16.72 24.54
N GLU A 670 12.12 -17.62 24.07
CA GLU A 670 12.47 -18.88 23.44
C GLU A 670 12.99 -18.63 22.01
N THR A 671 14.14 -19.20 21.67
CA THR A 671 14.67 -19.13 20.30
C THR A 671 13.98 -20.15 19.40
N ARG A 672 14.01 -19.94 18.07
CA ARG A 672 13.40 -20.85 17.09
C ARG A 672 13.85 -22.32 17.30
N GLY A 673 15.14 -22.54 17.54
CA GLY A 673 15.70 -23.88 17.73
C GLY A 673 15.27 -24.57 19.03
N GLU A 674 15.05 -23.80 20.11
CA GLU A 674 14.51 -24.32 21.36
C GLU A 674 13.02 -24.64 21.22
N HIS A 675 12.25 -23.75 20.58
CA HIS A 675 10.84 -23.92 20.33
C HIS A 675 10.52 -25.17 19.51
N GLU A 676 11.16 -25.34 18.34
CA GLU A 676 10.97 -26.49 17.46
C GLU A 676 11.34 -27.83 18.15
N GLN A 677 12.26 -27.80 19.13
CA GLN A 677 12.65 -28.96 19.91
C GLN A 677 11.77 -29.21 21.14
N SER A 678 10.95 -28.25 21.56
CA SER A 678 10.06 -28.37 22.73
C SER A 678 9.02 -29.48 22.53
N GLU A 679 8.67 -30.20 23.60
CA GLU A 679 7.66 -31.26 23.49
C GLU A 679 6.26 -30.68 23.24
N LYS A 680 5.97 -29.48 23.75
CA LYS A 680 4.74 -28.72 23.44
C LYS A 680 4.59 -28.46 21.94
N HIS A 681 5.66 -28.01 21.27
CA HIS A 681 5.64 -27.80 19.82
C HIS A 681 5.39 -29.12 19.07
N LYS A 682 6.10 -30.20 19.43
CA LYS A 682 5.91 -31.52 18.81
C LYS A 682 4.49 -32.07 19.00
N GLU A 683 3.86 -31.81 20.14
CA GLU A 683 2.45 -32.15 20.37
C GLU A 683 1.50 -31.30 19.52
N MET A 684 1.69 -29.98 19.47
CA MET A 684 0.90 -29.09 18.62
C MET A 684 1.02 -29.42 17.13
N VAL A 685 2.21 -29.79 16.66
CA VAL A 685 2.43 -30.29 15.28
C VAL A 685 1.66 -31.58 15.02
N LYS A 686 1.57 -32.51 15.98
CA LYS A 686 0.73 -33.72 15.84
C LYS A 686 -0.76 -33.37 15.74
N PHE A 687 -1.26 -32.44 16.58
CA PHE A 687 -2.66 -32.01 16.52
C PHE A 687 -2.98 -31.27 15.21
N TYR A 688 -2.11 -30.36 14.77
CA TYR A 688 -2.21 -29.69 13.47
C TYR A 688 -2.23 -30.68 12.30
N GLN A 689 -1.31 -31.65 12.26
CA GLN A 689 -1.29 -32.67 11.22
C GLN A 689 -2.56 -33.54 11.23
N HIS A 690 -3.07 -33.91 12.41
CA HIS A 690 -4.30 -34.66 12.55
C HIS A 690 -5.52 -33.86 12.06
N PHE A 691 -5.63 -32.58 12.47
CA PHE A 691 -6.68 -31.67 12.02
C PHE A 691 -6.64 -31.47 10.50
N ARG A 692 -5.46 -31.19 9.94
CA ARG A 692 -5.26 -31.03 8.49
C ARG A 692 -5.67 -32.29 7.73
N LEU A 693 -5.26 -33.47 8.17
CA LEU A 693 -5.67 -34.74 7.55
C LEU A 693 -7.19 -34.92 7.59
N LYS A 694 -7.81 -34.68 8.74
CA LYS A 694 -9.27 -34.78 8.91
C LYS A 694 -10.02 -33.76 8.05
N TYR A 695 -9.52 -32.54 7.95
CA TYR A 695 -10.07 -31.52 7.06
C TYR A 695 -10.03 -31.96 5.59
N MET A 696 -8.88 -32.45 5.12
CA MET A 696 -8.69 -32.90 3.73
C MET A 696 -9.55 -34.10 3.36
N GLN A 697 -9.75 -35.03 4.30
CA GLN A 697 -10.44 -36.30 4.06
C GLN A 697 -11.95 -36.23 4.28
N GLU A 698 -12.40 -35.44 5.27
CA GLU A 698 -13.76 -35.57 5.79
C GLU A 698 -14.56 -34.25 5.79
N ILE A 699 -13.92 -33.08 5.73
CA ILE A 699 -14.60 -31.77 5.81
C ILE A 699 -14.62 -31.04 4.46
N SER A 700 -13.49 -30.97 3.76
CA SER A 700 -13.33 -30.11 2.58
C SER A 700 -14.28 -30.44 1.43
N ASP A 701 -14.47 -31.73 1.12
CA ASP A 701 -15.35 -32.14 0.01
C ASP A 701 -16.84 -31.96 0.33
N PRO A 702 -17.39 -32.42 1.48
CA PRO A 702 -18.79 -32.19 1.80
C PRO A 702 -19.14 -30.72 1.99
N PHE A 703 -18.25 -29.92 2.59
CA PHE A 703 -18.47 -28.49 2.77
C PHE A 703 -18.51 -27.74 1.43
N ARG A 704 -17.66 -28.14 0.47
CA ARG A 704 -17.71 -27.64 -0.91
C ARG A 704 -18.99 -28.07 -1.62
N GLU A 705 -19.40 -29.34 -1.52
CA GLU A 705 -20.65 -29.83 -2.15
C GLU A 705 -21.89 -29.07 -1.64
N VAL A 706 -21.96 -28.78 -0.33
CA VAL A 706 -23.05 -27.98 0.26
C VAL A 706 -23.01 -26.52 -0.21
N ARG A 707 -21.83 -25.89 -0.24
CA ARG A 707 -21.66 -24.52 -0.75
C ARG A 707 -22.08 -24.41 -2.21
N ASP A 708 -21.56 -25.29 -3.06
CA ASP A 708 -21.85 -25.33 -4.50
C ASP A 708 -23.36 -25.55 -4.75
N PHE A 709 -24.02 -26.36 -3.91
CA PHE A 709 -25.46 -26.58 -3.98
C PHE A 709 -26.28 -25.34 -3.59
N ILE A 710 -25.93 -24.68 -2.48
CA ILE A 710 -26.58 -23.42 -2.05
C ILE A 710 -26.44 -22.36 -3.15
N GLN A 711 -25.26 -22.22 -3.74
CA GLN A 711 -24.99 -21.28 -4.82
C GLN A 711 -25.74 -21.64 -6.11
N ARG A 712 -25.68 -22.90 -6.55
CA ARG A 712 -26.32 -23.39 -7.80
C ARG A 712 -27.83 -23.16 -7.81
N TYR A 713 -28.50 -23.37 -6.69
CA TYR A 713 -29.96 -23.21 -6.57
C TYR A 713 -30.37 -21.86 -5.95
N LYS A 714 -29.41 -20.93 -5.78
CA LYS A 714 -29.60 -19.58 -5.21
C LYS A 714 -30.31 -19.59 -3.83
N LEU A 715 -30.04 -20.60 -3.01
CA LEU A 715 -30.73 -20.85 -1.73
C LEU A 715 -30.40 -19.84 -0.61
N GLY A 716 -29.43 -18.96 -0.84
CA GLY A 716 -29.15 -17.82 0.06
C GLY A 716 -30.17 -16.67 -0.03
N SER A 717 -30.99 -16.62 -1.09
CA SER A 717 -32.05 -15.60 -1.22
C SER A 717 -33.35 -16.09 -0.58
N ALA A 718 -33.75 -15.45 0.52
CA ALA A 718 -35.02 -15.75 1.19
C ALA A 718 -36.22 -15.62 0.22
N GLU A 719 -36.23 -14.58 -0.62
CA GLU A 719 -37.29 -14.34 -1.60
C GLU A 719 -37.40 -15.47 -2.63
N LEU A 720 -36.28 -15.95 -3.19
CA LEU A 720 -36.30 -17.07 -4.14
C LEU A 720 -36.72 -18.39 -3.45
N VAL A 721 -36.28 -18.61 -2.22
CA VAL A 721 -36.64 -19.79 -1.43
C VAL A 721 -38.12 -19.80 -1.05
N GLU A 722 -38.69 -18.66 -0.68
CA GLU A 722 -40.14 -18.51 -0.44
C GLU A 722 -40.97 -18.53 -1.73
N LYS A 723 -40.45 -18.04 -2.86
CA LYS A 723 -41.15 -18.09 -4.16
C LYS A 723 -41.16 -19.51 -4.74
N HIS A 724 -40.10 -20.30 -4.56
CA HIS A 724 -39.87 -21.54 -5.32
C HIS A 724 -39.73 -22.83 -4.50
N PHE A 725 -39.34 -22.77 -3.22
CA PHE A 725 -39.05 -23.96 -2.40
C PHE A 725 -39.92 -24.04 -1.12
N LYS A 726 -41.16 -23.55 -1.23
CA LYS A 726 -42.15 -23.33 -0.15
C LYS A 726 -42.33 -24.43 0.89
N LYS A 727 -42.09 -25.71 0.56
CA LYS A 727 -42.30 -26.82 1.51
C LYS A 727 -41.13 -27.00 2.47
N GLU A 728 -39.92 -26.66 2.05
CA GLU A 728 -38.68 -26.86 2.82
C GLU A 728 -37.97 -25.55 3.16
N THR A 729 -38.61 -24.37 2.97
CA THR A 729 -38.06 -23.04 3.29
C THR A 729 -37.38 -22.97 4.66
N TYR A 730 -37.99 -23.58 5.69
CA TYR A 730 -37.43 -23.66 7.04
C TYR A 730 -36.12 -24.47 7.10
N ASN A 731 -36.09 -25.64 6.45
CA ASN A 731 -34.93 -26.54 6.44
C ASN A 731 -33.81 -26.04 5.52
N ILE A 732 -34.13 -25.36 4.43
CA ILE A 732 -33.19 -24.60 3.59
C ILE A 732 -32.54 -23.49 4.44
N GLY A 733 -33.33 -22.72 5.19
CA GLY A 733 -32.81 -21.71 6.11
C GLY A 733 -31.94 -22.29 7.24
N ILE A 734 -32.21 -23.52 7.69
CA ILE A 734 -31.31 -24.24 8.61
C ILE A 734 -29.99 -24.58 7.92
N LEU A 735 -30.00 -25.13 6.70
CA LEU A 735 -28.78 -25.51 5.99
C LEU A 735 -27.87 -24.29 5.75
N CYS A 736 -28.41 -23.16 5.29
CA CYS A 736 -27.62 -21.95 5.07
C CYS A 736 -26.94 -21.46 6.35
N ARG A 737 -27.67 -21.41 7.49
CA ARG A 737 -27.08 -21.06 8.80
C ARG A 737 -26.04 -22.07 9.30
N GLN A 738 -26.23 -23.36 9.03
CA GLN A 738 -25.25 -24.40 9.38
C GLN A 738 -23.98 -24.25 8.54
N GLN A 739 -24.10 -23.98 7.24
CA GLN A 739 -22.96 -23.76 6.34
C GLN A 739 -22.15 -22.52 6.76
N GLU A 740 -22.82 -21.40 7.03
CA GLU A 740 -22.20 -20.17 7.56
C GLU A 740 -21.52 -20.42 8.93
N SER A 741 -22.17 -21.15 9.85
CA SER A 741 -21.58 -21.45 11.16
C SER A 741 -20.35 -22.35 11.06
N VAL A 742 -20.33 -23.32 10.14
CA VAL A 742 -19.18 -24.18 9.85
C VAL A 742 -18.03 -23.35 9.25
N GLU A 743 -18.33 -22.41 8.35
CA GLU A 743 -17.34 -21.51 7.74
C GLU A 743 -16.60 -20.68 8.80
N ILE A 744 -17.35 -19.92 9.61
CA ILE A 744 -16.81 -19.06 10.68
C ILE A 744 -15.96 -19.85 11.68
N LYS A 745 -16.35 -21.10 11.99
CA LYS A 745 -15.60 -21.94 12.94
C LYS A 745 -14.33 -22.53 12.35
N ILE A 746 -14.30 -22.85 11.07
CA ILE A 746 -13.05 -23.24 10.38
C ILE A 746 -12.04 -22.08 10.44
N GLU A 747 -12.49 -20.85 10.19
CA GLU A 747 -11.64 -19.65 10.28
C GLU A 747 -11.13 -19.38 11.70
N SER A 748 -12.01 -19.46 12.72
CA SER A 748 -11.63 -19.29 14.13
C SER A 748 -10.59 -20.34 14.57
N ILE A 749 -10.79 -21.62 14.24
CA ILE A 749 -9.83 -22.70 14.54
C ILE A 749 -8.45 -22.41 13.94
N ILE A 750 -8.41 -21.95 12.68
CA ILE A 750 -7.17 -21.60 11.98
C ILE A 750 -6.48 -20.40 12.64
N LYS A 751 -7.25 -19.36 12.98
CA LYS A 751 -6.74 -18.11 13.57
C LYS A 751 -6.23 -18.28 15.00
N GLU A 752 -6.90 -19.12 15.79
CA GLU A 752 -6.61 -19.35 17.22
C GLU A 752 -5.68 -20.56 17.45
N CYS A 753 -5.30 -21.29 16.39
CA CYS A 753 -4.52 -22.53 16.45
C CYS A 753 -5.18 -23.65 17.28
N ASP A 754 -6.52 -23.68 17.36
CA ASP A 754 -7.30 -24.69 18.10
C ASP A 754 -7.43 -26.02 17.33
N TRP A 755 -6.30 -26.64 16.99
CA TRP A 755 -6.25 -27.88 16.22
C TRP A 755 -6.93 -29.08 16.91
N GLN A 756 -7.25 -28.95 18.20
CA GLN A 756 -7.94 -29.98 18.99
C GLN A 756 -9.47 -29.87 18.92
N ASN A 757 -10.02 -28.91 18.17
CA ASN A 757 -11.46 -28.67 18.11
C ASN A 757 -12.24 -29.85 17.52
N GLY A 758 -12.71 -30.75 18.38
CA GLY A 758 -13.54 -31.88 18.00
C GLY A 758 -15.00 -31.51 17.65
N ARG A 759 -15.43 -30.25 17.87
CA ARG A 759 -16.83 -29.84 17.68
C ARG A 759 -17.15 -29.60 16.21
N ILE A 760 -16.23 -29.00 15.43
CA ILE A 760 -16.45 -28.73 14.00
C ILE A 760 -16.88 -29.97 13.23
N TRP A 761 -16.38 -31.16 13.61
CA TRP A 761 -16.76 -32.42 12.99
C TRP A 761 -18.25 -32.73 13.13
N ARG A 762 -18.84 -32.47 14.31
CA ARG A 762 -20.27 -32.70 14.55
C ARG A 762 -21.11 -31.77 13.71
N GLU A 763 -20.71 -30.51 13.63
CA GLU A 763 -21.47 -29.47 12.92
C GLU A 763 -21.43 -29.66 11.40
N VAL A 764 -20.29 -30.11 10.87
CA VAL A 764 -20.17 -30.58 9.48
C VAL A 764 -21.12 -31.76 9.23
N GLN A 765 -21.22 -32.73 10.15
CA GLN A 765 -22.17 -33.84 10.01
C GLN A 765 -23.64 -33.41 10.13
N GLU A 766 -23.96 -32.44 11.00
CA GLU A 766 -25.30 -31.85 11.11
C GLU A 766 -25.70 -31.07 9.83
N MET A 767 -24.77 -30.32 9.25
CA MET A 767 -24.93 -29.66 7.95
C MET A 767 -25.15 -30.67 6.81
N ILE A 768 -24.34 -31.74 6.75
CA ILE A 768 -24.50 -32.83 5.77
C ILE A 768 -25.86 -33.53 5.94
N GLY A 769 -26.35 -33.67 7.18
CA GLY A 769 -27.68 -34.20 7.47
C GLY A 769 -28.79 -33.34 6.89
N SER A 770 -28.80 -32.03 7.16
CA SER A 770 -29.75 -31.08 6.56
C SER A 770 -29.65 -31.02 5.04
N TYR A 771 -28.42 -31.10 4.49
CA TYR A 771 -28.18 -31.14 3.05
C TYR A 771 -28.87 -32.33 2.39
N ASN A 772 -28.58 -33.54 2.87
CA ASN A 772 -29.18 -34.77 2.33
C ASN A 772 -30.71 -34.79 2.52
N TRP A 773 -31.25 -34.14 3.55
CA TRP A 773 -32.69 -34.01 3.76
C TRP A 773 -33.38 -33.19 2.65
N ILE A 774 -32.80 -32.05 2.25
CA ILE A 774 -33.42 -31.15 1.27
C ILE A 774 -33.00 -31.39 -0.18
N LYS A 775 -31.89 -32.10 -0.43
CA LYS A 775 -31.28 -32.31 -1.77
C LYS A 775 -32.31 -32.77 -2.80
N ASP A 776 -32.94 -33.92 -2.56
CA ASP A 776 -33.91 -34.50 -3.49
C ASP A 776 -35.12 -33.59 -3.75
N TYR A 777 -35.57 -32.84 -2.74
CA TYR A 777 -36.67 -31.89 -2.88
C TYR A 777 -36.29 -30.69 -3.76
N VAL A 778 -35.16 -30.05 -3.47
CA VAL A 778 -34.66 -28.88 -4.23
C VAL A 778 -34.37 -29.26 -5.68
N GLU A 779 -33.68 -30.38 -5.91
CA GLU A 779 -33.40 -30.88 -7.26
C GLU A 779 -34.70 -31.22 -8.03
N THR A 780 -35.70 -31.77 -7.34
CA THR A 780 -37.00 -32.11 -7.95
C THR A 780 -37.84 -30.88 -8.29
N GLU A 781 -37.95 -29.88 -7.40
CA GLU A 781 -38.69 -28.65 -7.71
C GLU A 781 -37.95 -27.78 -8.74
N ALA A 782 -36.61 -27.77 -8.74
CA ALA A 782 -35.82 -27.14 -9.79
C ALA A 782 -36.07 -27.81 -11.16
N ARG A 783 -36.16 -29.15 -11.21
CA ARG A 783 -36.49 -29.88 -12.45
C ARG A 783 -37.92 -29.57 -12.94
N LYS A 784 -38.92 -29.59 -12.05
CA LYS A 784 -40.31 -29.19 -12.37
C LYS A 784 -40.43 -27.73 -12.81
N ARG A 785 -39.51 -26.87 -12.39
CA ARG A 785 -39.43 -25.47 -12.82
C ARG A 785 -38.93 -25.39 -14.26
N LYS A 786 -37.90 -26.15 -14.62
CA LYS A 786 -37.41 -26.27 -15.99
C LYS A 786 -38.43 -26.91 -16.95
N GLU A 787 -39.07 -28.00 -16.54
CA GLU A 787 -40.13 -28.67 -17.31
C GLU A 787 -41.39 -27.80 -17.54
N ARG A 788 -41.57 -26.71 -16.79
CA ARG A 788 -42.65 -25.73 -16.99
C ARG A 788 -42.28 -24.56 -17.89
N SER A 789 -41.00 -24.37 -18.18
CA SER A 789 -40.49 -23.29 -19.03
C SER A 789 -40.03 -23.79 -20.41
N GLU A 790 -40.09 -25.09 -20.66
CA GLU A 790 -39.98 -25.69 -22.00
C GLU A 790 -41.38 -25.71 -22.68
N PRO A 791 -41.56 -25.13 -23.89
CA PRO A 791 -42.86 -25.11 -24.57
C PRO A 791 -43.35 -26.51 -24.96
N ARG A 792 -44.61 -26.82 -24.65
CA ARG A 792 -45.26 -28.04 -25.16
C ARG A 792 -45.79 -27.82 -26.56
N GLU A 793 -45.17 -28.45 -27.55
CA GLU A 793 -45.74 -28.53 -28.89
C GLU A 793 -46.99 -29.43 -28.91
N GLY A 794 -48.14 -28.85 -29.27
CA GLY A 794 -49.31 -29.57 -29.79
C GLY A 794 -50.51 -29.74 -28.84
N ALA A 795 -51.48 -28.82 -28.92
CA ALA A 795 -52.92 -29.07 -29.13
C ALA A 795 -53.79 -27.83 -28.81
N ASP A 796 -54.79 -27.54 -29.65
CA ASP A 796 -55.70 -26.38 -29.53
C ASP A 796 -56.63 -26.41 -28.30
N SER A 797 -56.88 -25.25 -27.68
CA SER A 797 -58.17 -24.50 -27.73
C SER A 797 -58.48 -23.64 -26.49
N ASP A 798 -58.89 -22.38 -26.74
CA ASP A 798 -59.85 -21.54 -25.98
C ASP A 798 -59.81 -21.45 -24.43
N LYS A 799 -59.24 -20.37 -23.86
CA LYS A 799 -59.98 -19.15 -23.38
C LYS A 799 -59.21 -18.22 -22.44
N ASP A 800 -59.67 -16.95 -22.43
CA ASP A 800 -59.31 -15.80 -21.58
C ASP A 800 -58.73 -16.06 -20.18
N SER A 801 -57.63 -15.35 -19.85
CA SER A 801 -57.52 -14.43 -18.68
C SER A 801 -56.17 -13.71 -18.66
N GLN A 802 -56.10 -12.50 -18.09
CA GLN A 802 -54.83 -11.75 -17.95
C GLN A 802 -53.85 -12.41 -16.97
N GLN A 803 -52.55 -12.34 -17.24
CA GLN A 803 -51.55 -11.53 -16.49
C GLN A 803 -50.10 -11.84 -16.91
N ILE A 804 -49.29 -10.78 -16.95
CA ILE A 804 -47.85 -10.67 -16.62
C ILE A 804 -47.00 -11.92 -16.89
N LEU A 805 -46.08 -11.82 -17.86
CA LEU A 805 -44.95 -12.73 -18.01
C LEU A 805 -43.64 -11.94 -17.89
N ASP A 806 -42.87 -12.29 -16.86
CA ASP A 806 -41.45 -11.99 -16.75
C ASP A 806 -40.69 -12.99 -17.65
N ASP A 807 -39.97 -12.51 -18.67
CA ASP A 807 -39.01 -13.33 -19.42
C ASP A 807 -37.62 -13.24 -18.76
N ASP A 808 -37.20 -14.32 -18.11
CA ASP A 808 -35.82 -14.53 -17.67
C ASP A 808 -35.57 -16.05 -17.58
N MET A 809 -35.02 -16.63 -18.64
CA MET A 809 -34.96 -18.09 -18.85
C MET A 809 -33.63 -18.54 -19.50
N GLU A 810 -32.59 -18.72 -18.68
CA GLU A 810 -31.42 -19.53 -19.07
C GLU A 810 -31.60 -20.98 -18.61
N ALA A 811 -31.55 -21.91 -19.58
CA ALA A 811 -31.80 -23.33 -19.36
C ALA A 811 -30.55 -24.05 -18.80
N ILE A 812 -30.64 -24.57 -17.58
CA ILE A 812 -29.60 -25.42 -16.98
C ILE A 812 -29.89 -26.90 -17.27
N GLU A 813 -29.06 -27.58 -18.05
CA GLU A 813 -29.12 -29.04 -18.23
C GLU A 813 -28.27 -29.80 -17.19
N PRO A 814 -28.85 -30.79 -16.48
CA PRO A 814 -28.07 -31.71 -15.66
C PRO A 814 -27.62 -32.92 -16.48
N VAL A 815 -26.29 -33.10 -16.61
CA VAL A 815 -25.70 -34.33 -17.18
C VAL A 815 -25.92 -35.50 -16.21
N VAL A 816 -26.85 -36.39 -16.54
CA VAL A 816 -27.16 -37.59 -15.74
C VAL A 816 -26.14 -38.70 -16.01
N TYR A 817 -25.33 -39.04 -15.01
CA TYR A 817 -24.43 -40.20 -15.05
C TYR A 817 -25.08 -41.41 -14.37
N GLU A 818 -25.60 -42.36 -15.17
CA GLU A 818 -26.06 -43.65 -14.65
C GLU A 818 -24.87 -44.59 -14.32
N PRO A 819 -24.81 -45.22 -13.13
CA PRO A 819 -23.80 -46.20 -12.80
C PRO A 819 -24.11 -47.58 -13.44
N LYS A 820 -23.40 -47.96 -14.51
CA LYS A 820 -23.52 -49.31 -15.08
C LYS A 820 -22.79 -50.36 -14.23
N GLU A 821 -23.55 -51.33 -13.72
CA GLU A 821 -23.05 -52.44 -12.90
C GLU A 821 -21.92 -53.26 -13.57
N ARG A 822 -20.91 -53.62 -12.77
CA ARG A 822 -19.77 -54.46 -13.20
C ARG A 822 -20.14 -55.94 -13.32
N ARG A 823 -20.67 -56.37 -14.47
CA ARG A 823 -20.75 -57.80 -14.81
C ARG A 823 -19.38 -58.39 -15.15
N ARG A 824 -18.88 -59.30 -14.31
CA ARG A 824 -17.68 -60.11 -14.57
C ARG A 824 -17.88 -61.01 -15.80
N LYS A 825 -16.98 -60.90 -16.79
CA LYS A 825 -16.61 -61.95 -17.75
C LYS A 825 -15.08 -61.92 -17.83
N GLY A 826 -14.35 -63.02 -17.80
CA GLY A 826 -14.72 -64.37 -18.22
C GLY A 826 -13.80 -64.77 -19.36
N THR A 827 -12.56 -65.15 -19.04
CA THR A 827 -11.49 -65.48 -19.99
C THR A 827 -11.87 -66.65 -20.91
N LYS A 828 -11.71 -66.49 -22.23
CA LYS A 828 -11.27 -67.56 -23.16
C LYS A 828 -10.99 -67.10 -24.61
N LYS A 829 -9.80 -67.50 -25.10
CA LYS A 829 -9.43 -67.91 -26.48
C LYS A 829 -9.48 -66.91 -27.66
N LYS A 830 -8.28 -66.39 -28.00
CA LYS A 830 -7.64 -66.51 -29.33
C LYS A 830 -6.32 -67.29 -29.10
N LYS A 831 -5.66 -68.01 -30.02
CA LYS A 831 -5.86 -68.37 -31.44
C LYS A 831 -4.97 -69.63 -31.70
N GLY A 832 -5.03 -70.22 -32.90
CA GLY A 832 -3.86 -70.92 -33.48
C GLY A 832 -3.78 -72.45 -33.35
N ARG A 833 -3.79 -73.13 -34.51
CA ARG A 833 -3.22 -74.48 -34.70
C ARG A 833 -1.69 -74.37 -34.83
N ARG A 834 -0.98 -75.47 -34.51
CA ARG A 834 0.27 -76.01 -35.13
C ARG A 834 1.25 -74.97 -35.73
N ARG A 835 2.52 -74.94 -35.33
CA ARG A 835 3.42 -76.05 -34.95
C ARG A 835 4.22 -75.72 -33.68
#